data_AF-A0A2C8Y6D4-F1
#
_entry.id   AF-A0A2C8Y6D4-F1
#
_cell.length_a   1.000
_cell.length_b   1.000
_cell.length_c   1.000
_cell.angle_alpha   90.00
_cell.angle_beta   90.00
_cell.angle_gamma   90.00
#
_symmetry.space_group_name_H-M   'P 1'
#
loop_
_entity.id
_entity.type
_entity.pdbx_description
1 polymer ?
#
loop_
_entity_poly.entity_id
_entity_poly.type
_entity_poly.pdbx_seq_one_letter_code
_entity_poly.pdbx_strand_id
1 'polypeptide(L)'
;MKKSRFMKKETIMKWNRILGCLAAGAMFWGCSDTGSDDNGVAGGASGDAGIVAVTDWEVAGVSQKGPFVTGSAVTVQELDGITLKQTGKSFKGSIKSDKGDFAIKDINLESQYAILEASGYYRDEISGKKSSGQVTLRALTDLKDRKHVNINLLTHLEYERVMYLVTEKKKSIAEAKEQAEREVLATFGIEGDFAESEDLNIFETGDGNAALLAISVLLQSDVDVAGLTERMGEFSISLAEGGSWDDADVKTAIADWASDVDLKGSLSKVRKNVEDWKYADTVPEFEKYVTNFWWNNYGLGACNDKRENETKRNVNKLSKMYNEYFVCEGGRWHIPGDEPASSSSSSSKDVEPAETSSSSIYNPFDTVPDLPADLAFLDSNYKRLGYMNMADGNQKVWFFSGRKSMDNSNVRDSAAGDFVKILGKKDFAYEGIVQNDSVKMSGYSDTSYVYKKEKDNVVYKVAITKYSATYNFNFDIKVVILKKGFEELSTNASSRDSLPDYPSDMSFVKRYVKTKTEYTEYADGKQVVWRGETYACGSGCDDLAAELVGDATAKGFADAGTYSNDSLDNVYTEDSHVYTKTSGGKVYSLVITKGETSVVSPVLMRMFLSGMLYIKVIARDAGIDEIPTEPRKDYSSPKYRDMPADLAFIMDATDSFYRTYSDDSLRTTWKCYSTVGRESELPAEAVEKADEYATLVESHGFTLKSREEYEPSKLQSMGYWSCNMTDDFTPVTLYRFEKEVAGFYYKVDVYSCVTSHLSDLGIYSYEANAYMETSIYDK
;
A
#
# COMPACT_ATOMS: atom_id res chain seq x y z
N MET A 1 -3.09 59.29 49.18
CA MET A 1 -3.88 59.66 47.98
C MET A 1 -5.01 58.63 47.81
N LYS A 2 -6.23 59.15 47.56
CA LYS A 2 -7.57 58.53 47.32
C LYS A 2 -7.54 57.08 46.80
N LYS A 3 -8.26 56.05 47.30
CA LYS A 3 -9.63 55.85 47.87
C LYS A 3 -10.78 56.10 46.89
N SER A 4 -11.46 55.02 46.45
CA SER A 4 -12.92 54.92 46.16
C SER A 4 -13.23 53.67 45.28
N ARG A 5 -14.34 52.92 45.31
CA ARG A 5 -15.48 52.62 46.23
C ARG A 5 -16.52 51.90 45.34
N PHE A 6 -17.10 50.77 45.80
CA PHE A 6 -18.53 50.35 45.65
C PHE A 6 -19.11 50.13 44.21
N MET A 7 -20.12 49.29 43.90
CA MET A 7 -21.14 48.57 44.67
C MET A 7 -21.86 47.52 43.79
N LYS A 8 -22.44 46.50 44.45
CA LYS A 8 -23.53 45.59 44.03
C LYS A 8 -24.75 46.30 43.40
N LYS A 9 -25.53 45.55 42.61
CA LYS A 9 -27.01 45.61 42.64
C LYS A 9 -27.65 44.29 42.18
N GLU A 10 -28.27 43.58 43.14
CA GLU A 10 -29.44 42.71 42.91
C GLU A 10 -30.69 43.59 42.71
N THR A 11 -31.72 43.09 42.03
CA THR A 11 -33.10 43.52 42.28
C THR A 11 -34.08 42.35 42.11
N ILE A 12 -34.84 42.13 43.18
CA ILE A 12 -35.97 41.20 43.36
C ILE A 12 -37.28 41.95 43.08
N MET A 13 -38.28 41.29 42.45
CA MET A 13 -39.74 41.47 42.67
C MET A 13 -40.44 40.15 42.25
N LYS A 14 -41.06 39.36 43.15
CA LYS A 14 -42.44 39.44 43.72
C LYS A 14 -43.55 39.38 42.64
N TRP A 15 -44.68 38.69 42.71
CA TRP A 15 -45.38 37.77 43.64
C TRP A 15 -46.74 37.44 42.97
N ASN A 16 -47.23 36.19 42.93
CA ASN A 16 -48.59 35.80 43.35
C ASN A 16 -49.03 34.38 42.91
N ARG A 17 -49.66 33.72 43.87
CA ARG A 17 -50.41 32.46 43.83
C ARG A 17 -51.80 32.65 43.18
N ILE A 18 -52.42 31.58 42.68
CA ILE A 18 -53.81 31.17 42.97
C ILE A 18 -54.08 29.74 42.47
N LEU A 19 -54.85 29.02 43.30
CA LEU A 19 -55.65 27.78 43.21
C LEU A 19 -55.75 27.04 41.84
N GLY A 20 -55.93 25.71 41.79
CA GLY A 20 -56.51 24.86 42.83
C GLY A 20 -56.54 23.37 42.51
N CYS A 21 -56.94 22.64 43.55
CA CYS A 21 -57.15 21.21 43.65
C CYS A 21 -58.16 20.66 42.63
N LEU A 22 -57.92 19.44 42.16
CA LEU A 22 -58.98 18.43 42.00
C LEU A 22 -58.38 17.04 42.16
N ALA A 23 -58.70 16.42 43.29
CA ALA A 23 -58.56 15.00 43.54
C ALA A 23 -59.96 14.37 43.41
N ALA A 24 -60.06 13.29 42.64
CA ALA A 24 -61.05 12.20 42.70
C ALA A 24 -60.69 11.26 41.53
N GLY A 25 -60.43 9.96 41.65
CA GLY A 25 -60.79 8.99 42.69
C GLY A 25 -61.91 8.08 42.17
N ALA A 26 -61.56 6.86 41.71
CA ALA A 26 -62.35 5.61 41.66
C ALA A 26 -61.73 4.66 40.60
N MET A 27 -61.08 3.54 40.93
CA MET A 27 -61.51 2.25 41.54
C MET A 27 -61.61 1.11 40.50
N PHE A 28 -60.68 0.15 40.63
CA PHE A 28 -60.80 -1.31 40.58
C PHE A 28 -61.91 -2.03 39.78
N TRP A 29 -61.54 -2.86 38.80
CA TRP A 29 -61.55 -4.36 38.75
C TRP A 29 -61.28 -4.79 37.29
N GLY A 30 -60.64 -5.90 36.92
CA GLY A 30 -60.09 -7.03 37.66
C GLY A 30 -59.17 -7.89 36.77
N CYS A 31 -58.53 -8.87 37.40
CA CYS A 31 -57.61 -9.82 36.79
C CYS A 31 -58.31 -10.90 35.96
N SER A 32 -57.60 -11.43 34.96
CA SER A 32 -57.60 -12.87 34.67
C SER A 32 -56.20 -13.29 34.17
N ASP A 33 -55.58 -14.21 34.92
CA ASP A 33 -54.31 -14.89 34.64
C ASP A 33 -54.27 -15.59 33.28
N THR A 34 -53.09 -15.69 32.67
CA THR A 34 -52.29 -16.93 32.56
C THR A 34 -51.04 -16.69 31.71
N GLY A 35 -49.85 -17.02 32.24
CA GLY A 35 -48.61 -17.11 31.46
C GLY A 35 -47.42 -16.44 32.13
N SER A 36 -46.98 -17.00 33.26
CA SER A 36 -45.74 -16.70 33.96
C SER A 36 -44.50 -16.97 33.11
N ASP A 37 -43.64 -15.96 32.98
CA ASP A 37 -42.17 -16.07 32.88
C ASP A 37 -41.57 -14.81 33.53
N ASP A 38 -41.47 -14.83 34.86
CA ASP A 38 -40.78 -13.81 35.66
C ASP A 38 -39.26 -13.91 35.37
N ASN A 39 -38.72 -12.95 34.61
CA ASN A 39 -37.28 -12.71 34.52
C ASN A 39 -36.91 -11.38 35.21
N GLY A 40 -36.52 -11.48 36.48
CA GLY A 40 -35.28 -10.88 36.99
C GLY A 40 -35.11 -9.36 37.11
N VAL A 41 -36.11 -8.51 36.94
CA VAL A 41 -35.95 -7.06 37.22
C VAL A 41 -36.33 -6.74 38.66
N ALA A 42 -35.35 -6.68 39.56
CA ALA A 42 -35.55 -6.23 40.93
C ALA A 42 -35.67 -4.70 40.98
N GLY A 43 -36.91 -4.20 41.12
CA GLY A 43 -37.21 -2.78 41.26
C GLY A 43 -36.71 -2.19 42.58
N GLY A 44 -35.63 -1.40 42.53
CA GLY A 44 -35.15 -0.57 43.63
C GLY A 44 -35.71 0.85 43.55
N ALA A 45 -36.60 1.22 44.47
CA ALA A 45 -37.14 2.57 44.57
C ALA A 45 -36.23 3.48 45.43
N SER A 46 -35.41 4.31 44.78
CA SER A 46 -35.16 5.70 45.19
C SER A 46 -34.35 6.47 44.14
N GLY A 47 -35.03 7.32 43.36
CA GLY A 47 -34.49 8.59 42.87
C GLY A 47 -33.26 8.62 41.94
N ASP A 48 -32.77 7.51 41.40
CA ASP A 48 -31.60 7.49 40.49
C ASP A 48 -31.96 7.12 39.05
N ALA A 49 -31.20 7.68 38.11
CA ALA A 49 -31.48 7.70 36.68
C ALA A 49 -31.48 6.31 36.01
N GLY A 50 -32.60 5.56 36.03
CA GLY A 50 -32.82 4.43 35.12
C GLY A 50 -31.84 3.25 35.19
N ILE A 51 -30.95 3.20 36.20
CA ILE A 51 -30.00 2.10 36.43
C ILE A 51 -30.74 0.93 37.06
N VAL A 52 -30.54 -0.27 36.52
CA VAL A 52 -31.21 -1.50 36.96
C VAL A 52 -30.16 -2.58 37.17
N ALA A 53 -30.22 -3.27 38.31
CA ALA A 53 -29.39 -4.43 38.56
C ALA A 53 -29.88 -5.63 37.75
N VAL A 54 -28.94 -6.43 37.25
CA VAL A 54 -29.18 -7.63 36.47
C VAL A 54 -28.80 -8.84 37.31
N THR A 55 -29.72 -9.77 37.54
CA THR A 55 -29.50 -10.94 38.43
C THR A 55 -29.83 -12.25 37.74
N ASP A 56 -29.03 -13.29 38.02
CA ASP A 56 -29.14 -14.64 37.44
C ASP A 56 -29.32 -14.63 35.91
N TRP A 57 -28.57 -13.74 35.25
CA TRP A 57 -28.73 -13.47 33.83
C TRP A 57 -27.84 -14.39 32.99
N GLU A 58 -28.33 -14.74 31.81
CA GLU A 58 -27.58 -15.47 30.80
C GLU A 58 -27.45 -14.57 29.58
N VAL A 59 -26.20 -14.32 29.17
CA VAL A 59 -25.87 -13.64 27.92
C VAL A 59 -25.23 -14.63 26.97
N ALA A 60 -25.76 -14.70 25.76
CA ALA A 60 -25.25 -15.50 24.67
C ALA A 60 -25.00 -14.63 23.43
N GLY A 61 -24.26 -15.13 22.45
CA GLY A 61 -23.95 -14.40 21.23
C GLY A 61 -22.91 -15.10 20.39
N VAL A 62 -22.52 -14.47 19.28
CA VAL A 62 -21.37 -14.88 18.46
C VAL A 62 -20.25 -13.84 18.48
N SER A 63 -19.00 -14.29 18.37
CA SER A 63 -17.82 -13.42 18.25
C SER A 63 -17.21 -13.49 16.85
N GLN A 64 -17.17 -12.36 16.14
CA GLN A 64 -16.95 -12.30 14.69
C GLN A 64 -16.07 -11.12 14.23
N LYS A 65 -14.78 -11.41 13.97
CA LYS A 65 -14.00 -10.76 12.89
C LYS A 65 -14.36 -11.56 11.64
N GLY A 66 -13.79 -12.76 11.53
CA GLY A 66 -14.55 -13.98 11.24
C GLY A 66 -14.81 -14.76 12.54
N PRO A 67 -15.37 -15.99 12.51
CA PRO A 67 -15.72 -16.71 13.73
C PRO A 67 -14.48 -16.96 14.58
N PHE A 68 -14.54 -16.57 15.85
CA PHE A 68 -13.47 -16.87 16.80
C PHE A 68 -13.40 -18.39 17.02
N VAL A 69 -12.18 -18.90 17.19
CA VAL A 69 -11.93 -20.34 17.32
C VAL A 69 -12.45 -20.84 18.67
N THR A 70 -13.05 -22.03 18.68
CA THR A 70 -13.48 -22.76 19.88
C THR A 70 -12.39 -22.73 20.97
N GLY A 71 -12.77 -22.36 22.19
CA GLY A 71 -11.87 -22.20 23.33
C GLY A 71 -11.30 -20.80 23.53
N SER A 72 -11.50 -19.87 22.59
CA SER A 72 -11.12 -18.46 22.78
C SER A 72 -11.85 -17.84 23.97
N ALA A 73 -11.22 -16.87 24.64
CA ALA A 73 -11.73 -16.30 25.88
C ALA A 73 -12.84 -15.28 25.59
N VAL A 74 -13.90 -15.31 26.40
CA VAL A 74 -14.94 -14.27 26.41
C VAL A 74 -15.10 -13.77 27.85
N THR A 75 -15.22 -12.46 28.03
CA THR A 75 -15.46 -11.86 29.35
C THR A 75 -16.62 -10.87 29.29
N VAL A 76 -17.43 -10.84 30.34
CA VAL A 76 -18.44 -9.80 30.60
C VAL A 76 -17.92 -8.99 31.77
N GLN A 77 -17.75 -7.68 31.59
CA GLN A 77 -17.22 -6.77 32.59
C GLN A 77 -18.29 -5.73 32.95
N GLU A 78 -18.57 -5.58 34.24
CA GLU A 78 -19.57 -4.62 34.74
C GLU A 78 -19.09 -3.17 34.57
N LEU A 79 -20.00 -2.31 34.14
CA LEU A 79 -19.81 -0.87 34.11
C LEU A 79 -20.66 -0.15 35.15
N ASP A 80 -20.07 0.83 35.82
CA ASP A 80 -20.79 1.75 36.70
C ASP A 80 -21.89 2.47 35.93
N GLY A 81 -23.11 2.46 36.48
CA GLY A 81 -24.32 2.92 35.81
C GLY A 81 -24.35 4.41 35.45
N ILE A 82 -23.45 5.21 36.04
CA ILE A 82 -23.39 6.67 35.83
C ILE A 82 -22.14 7.05 35.04
N THR A 83 -20.99 6.48 35.39
CA THR A 83 -19.68 6.89 34.86
C THR A 83 -19.17 6.00 33.73
N LEU A 84 -19.79 4.84 33.52
CA LEU A 84 -19.32 3.79 32.60
C LEU A 84 -17.88 3.33 32.87
N LYS A 85 -17.37 3.52 34.08
CA LYS A 85 -16.09 2.96 34.49
C LYS A 85 -16.26 1.51 34.89
N GLN A 86 -15.27 0.68 34.55
CA GLN A 86 -15.25 -0.71 35.00
C GLN A 86 -15.20 -0.78 36.53
N THR A 87 -16.05 -1.61 37.13
CA THR A 87 -16.10 -1.79 38.59
C THR A 87 -15.08 -2.82 39.09
N GLY A 88 -14.54 -3.64 38.17
CA GLY A 88 -13.68 -4.79 38.46
C GLY A 88 -14.44 -6.13 38.56
N LYS A 89 -15.77 -6.12 38.57
CA LYS A 89 -16.58 -7.33 38.52
C LYS A 89 -16.61 -7.89 37.09
N SER A 90 -16.20 -9.15 36.94
CA SER A 90 -16.16 -9.81 35.64
C SER A 90 -16.57 -11.28 35.70
N PHE A 91 -17.17 -11.74 34.60
CA PHE A 91 -17.61 -13.12 34.39
C PHE A 91 -16.87 -13.66 33.16
N LYS A 92 -16.30 -14.85 33.27
CA LYS A 92 -15.48 -15.45 32.20
C LYS A 92 -16.23 -16.61 31.57
N GLY A 93 -16.13 -16.68 30.25
CA GLY A 93 -16.60 -17.79 29.43
C GLY A 93 -15.57 -18.13 28.36
N SER A 94 -15.99 -18.99 27.44
CA SER A 94 -15.22 -19.30 26.26
C SER A 94 -16.13 -19.60 25.09
N ILE A 95 -15.62 -19.38 23.87
CA ILE A 95 -16.28 -19.78 22.64
C ILE A 95 -16.49 -21.31 22.63
N LYS A 96 -17.71 -21.74 22.33
CA LYS A 96 -18.19 -23.13 22.42
C LYS A 96 -18.37 -23.81 21.07
N SER A 97 -18.37 -23.07 19.97
CA SER A 97 -18.58 -23.61 18.62
C SER A 97 -17.61 -22.99 17.61
N ASP A 98 -17.49 -23.64 16.46
CA ASP A 98 -16.69 -23.13 15.36
C ASP A 98 -17.33 -21.92 14.63
N LYS A 99 -18.57 -21.56 14.97
CA LYS A 99 -19.24 -20.33 14.51
C LYS A 99 -18.92 -19.12 15.39
N GLY A 100 -18.22 -19.31 16.50
CA GLY A 100 -17.95 -18.26 17.47
C GLY A 100 -19.01 -18.13 18.56
N ASP A 101 -19.90 -19.13 18.75
CA ASP A 101 -20.97 -19.06 19.75
C ASP A 101 -20.39 -19.04 21.18
N PHE A 102 -20.93 -18.21 22.06
CA PHE A 102 -20.68 -18.25 23.50
C PHE A 102 -21.97 -18.12 24.29
N ALA A 103 -21.94 -18.59 25.54
CA ALA A 103 -22.97 -18.37 26.54
C ALA A 103 -22.31 -18.28 27.91
N ILE A 104 -22.66 -17.26 28.69
CA ILE A 104 -22.19 -17.03 30.06
C ILE A 104 -23.44 -16.89 30.93
N LYS A 105 -23.53 -17.72 31.96
CA LYS A 105 -24.67 -17.83 32.88
C LYS A 105 -24.34 -17.23 34.24
N ASP A 106 -25.37 -17.11 35.08
CA ASP A 106 -25.26 -16.68 36.47
C ASP A 106 -24.62 -15.29 36.60
N ILE A 107 -24.83 -14.43 35.61
CA ILE A 107 -24.33 -13.06 35.58
C ILE A 107 -25.15 -12.22 36.55
N ASN A 108 -24.44 -11.58 37.47
CA ASN A 108 -25.03 -10.72 38.48
C ASN A 108 -24.31 -9.36 38.43
N LEU A 109 -24.99 -8.29 38.02
CA LEU A 109 -24.46 -6.94 37.89
C LEU A 109 -25.30 -5.93 38.67
N GLU A 110 -24.66 -4.93 39.26
CA GLU A 110 -25.30 -3.81 39.97
C GLU A 110 -25.86 -2.76 38.99
N SER A 111 -25.41 -2.80 37.75
CA SER A 111 -25.83 -1.95 36.63
C SER A 111 -26.03 -2.82 35.38
N GLN A 112 -26.98 -2.45 34.54
CA GLN A 112 -27.28 -3.16 33.30
C GLN A 112 -26.21 -2.99 32.23
N TYR A 113 -25.31 -2.03 32.39
CA TYR A 113 -24.27 -1.73 31.40
C TYR A 113 -23.07 -2.64 31.56
N ALA A 114 -22.60 -3.22 30.46
CA ALA A 114 -21.48 -4.13 30.44
C ALA A 114 -20.60 -3.95 29.19
N ILE A 115 -19.34 -4.34 29.33
CA ILE A 115 -18.44 -4.58 28.20
C ILE A 115 -18.29 -6.08 28.03
N LEU A 116 -18.61 -6.57 26.84
CA LEU A 116 -18.22 -7.90 26.42
C LEU A 116 -16.90 -7.81 25.65
N GLU A 117 -15.96 -8.68 25.99
CA GLU A 117 -14.66 -8.75 25.31
C GLU A 117 -14.37 -10.19 24.90
N ALA A 118 -14.06 -10.40 23.62
CA ALA A 118 -13.64 -11.69 23.09
C ALA A 118 -12.21 -11.59 22.57
N SER A 119 -11.35 -12.51 23.00
CA SER A 119 -9.92 -12.52 22.66
C SER A 119 -9.48 -13.92 22.23
N GLY A 120 -8.88 -14.00 21.03
CA GLY A 120 -8.42 -15.26 20.49
C GLY A 120 -8.11 -15.22 19.00
N TYR A 121 -7.82 -16.41 18.45
CA TYR A 121 -7.65 -16.61 17.02
C TYR A 121 -9.02 -16.65 16.34
N TYR A 122 -9.08 -16.26 15.07
CA TYR A 122 -10.29 -16.25 14.26
C TYR A 122 -10.04 -16.95 12.93
N ARG A 123 -11.10 -17.27 12.19
CA ARG A 123 -10.98 -17.62 10.77
C ARG A 123 -11.01 -16.34 9.94
N ASP A 124 -9.97 -16.12 9.16
CA ASP A 124 -9.80 -14.96 8.31
C ASP A 124 -10.53 -15.17 6.97
N GLU A 125 -11.43 -14.25 6.64
CA GLU A 125 -12.24 -14.23 5.42
C GLU A 125 -11.39 -14.09 4.15
N ILE A 126 -10.25 -13.40 4.23
CA ILE A 126 -9.38 -13.13 3.08
C ILE A 126 -8.59 -14.39 2.70
N SER A 127 -7.94 -15.04 3.66
CA SER A 127 -7.17 -16.26 3.42
C SER A 127 -7.99 -17.55 3.47
N GLY A 128 -9.17 -17.52 4.09
CA GLY A 128 -10.01 -18.68 4.40
C GLY A 128 -9.46 -19.58 5.51
N LYS A 129 -8.35 -19.19 6.14
CA LYS A 129 -7.60 -19.98 7.13
C LYS A 129 -7.74 -19.40 8.53
N LYS A 130 -7.28 -20.14 9.53
CA LYS A 130 -7.12 -19.61 10.90
C LYS A 130 -6.04 -18.52 10.89
N SER A 131 -6.27 -17.43 11.61
CA SER A 131 -5.35 -16.30 11.77
C SER A 131 -4.01 -16.74 12.37
N SER A 132 -2.93 -16.05 12.00
CA SER A 132 -1.57 -16.27 12.54
C SER A 132 -1.40 -15.71 13.95
N GLY A 133 -2.21 -14.71 14.33
CA GLY A 133 -2.24 -14.05 15.63
C GLY A 133 -3.64 -13.94 16.22
N GLN A 134 -3.71 -13.47 17.46
CA GLN A 134 -4.98 -13.21 18.15
C GLN A 134 -5.39 -11.75 17.99
N VAL A 135 -6.70 -11.49 18.05
CA VAL A 135 -7.26 -10.15 18.18
C VAL A 135 -8.23 -10.11 19.34
N THR A 136 -8.51 -8.89 19.83
CA THR A 136 -9.48 -8.66 20.90
C THR A 136 -10.54 -7.69 20.40
N LEU A 137 -11.81 -8.13 20.40
CA LEU A 137 -12.96 -7.30 20.06
C LEU A 137 -13.77 -7.00 21.31
N ARG A 138 -14.45 -5.85 21.30
CA ARG A 138 -15.24 -5.35 22.43
C ARG A 138 -16.64 -4.96 21.97
N ALA A 139 -17.63 -5.12 22.83
CA ALA A 139 -18.97 -4.61 22.65
C ALA A 139 -19.47 -3.96 23.94
N LEU A 140 -19.81 -2.67 23.90
CA LEU A 140 -20.49 -1.98 24.99
C LEU A 140 -22.00 -2.15 24.80
N THR A 141 -22.69 -2.68 25.81
CA THR A 141 -24.11 -3.03 25.68
C THR A 141 -24.93 -2.71 26.94
N ASP A 142 -26.24 -2.57 26.76
CA ASP A 142 -27.26 -2.48 27.81
C ASP A 142 -27.98 -3.84 27.90
N LEU A 143 -27.79 -4.55 29.02
CA LEU A 143 -28.33 -5.89 29.25
C LEU A 143 -29.75 -5.91 29.85
N LYS A 144 -30.38 -4.75 30.09
CA LYS A 144 -31.66 -4.65 30.82
C LYS A 144 -32.74 -5.59 30.26
N ASP A 145 -32.87 -5.62 28.94
CA ASP A 145 -33.84 -6.47 28.22
C ASP A 145 -33.16 -7.29 27.10
N ARG A 146 -31.83 -7.41 27.12
CA ARG A 146 -31.01 -8.07 26.09
C ARG A 146 -30.28 -9.29 26.64
N LYS A 147 -30.57 -10.46 26.04
CA LYS A 147 -29.91 -11.75 26.33
C LYS A 147 -28.98 -12.23 25.21
N HIS A 148 -29.07 -11.60 24.04
CA HIS A 148 -28.22 -11.91 22.90
C HIS A 148 -27.35 -10.68 22.57
N VAL A 149 -26.03 -10.86 22.53
CA VAL A 149 -25.07 -9.78 22.30
C VAL A 149 -23.94 -10.33 21.43
N ASN A 150 -23.90 -9.96 20.16
CA ASN A 150 -22.78 -10.30 19.28
C ASN A 150 -21.61 -9.36 19.53
N ILE A 151 -20.40 -9.93 19.49
CA ILE A 151 -19.15 -9.20 19.57
C ILE A 151 -18.54 -9.22 18.18
N ASN A 152 -18.58 -8.10 17.47
CA ASN A 152 -18.09 -8.02 16.09
C ASN A 152 -17.27 -6.76 15.84
N LEU A 153 -16.79 -6.60 14.61
CA LEU A 153 -15.92 -5.48 14.27
C LEU A 153 -16.63 -4.13 14.42
N LEU A 154 -17.92 -4.00 14.08
CA LEU A 154 -18.68 -2.77 14.29
C LEU A 154 -18.76 -2.40 15.77
N THR A 155 -19.12 -3.36 16.63
CA THR A 155 -19.20 -3.14 18.09
C THR A 155 -17.87 -2.69 18.69
N HIS A 156 -16.76 -3.13 18.10
CA HIS A 156 -15.42 -2.74 18.55
C HIS A 156 -15.05 -1.34 18.07
N LEU A 157 -15.30 -1.01 16.81
CA LEU A 157 -14.98 0.30 16.23
C LEU A 157 -15.82 1.43 16.82
N GLU A 158 -17.07 1.16 17.22
CA GLU A 158 -17.92 2.16 17.87
C GLU A 158 -17.56 2.38 19.36
N TYR A 159 -16.85 1.46 20.00
CA TYR A 159 -16.67 1.41 21.46
C TYR A 159 -16.14 2.71 22.07
N GLU A 160 -14.99 3.20 21.60
CA GLU A 160 -14.37 4.43 22.15
C GLU A 160 -15.23 5.67 21.86
N ARG A 161 -15.94 5.66 20.72
CA ARG A 161 -16.85 6.74 20.36
C ARG A 161 -18.08 6.78 21.25
N VAL A 162 -18.69 5.63 21.54
CA VAL A 162 -19.80 5.53 22.49
C VAL A 162 -19.36 6.02 23.87
N MET A 163 -18.18 5.57 24.34
CA MET A 163 -17.63 6.03 25.61
C MET A 163 -17.50 7.55 25.67
N TYR A 164 -16.90 8.18 24.65
CA TYR A 164 -16.77 9.63 24.58
C TYR A 164 -18.12 10.37 24.56
N LEU A 165 -19.08 9.89 23.74
CA LEU A 165 -20.40 10.51 23.63
C LEU A 165 -21.17 10.46 24.95
N VAL A 166 -21.02 9.38 25.73
CA VAL A 166 -21.68 9.26 27.03
C VAL A 166 -20.92 10.07 28.09
N THR A 167 -19.61 9.89 28.24
CA THR A 167 -18.85 10.51 29.34
C THR A 167 -18.63 12.00 29.13
N GLU A 168 -18.31 12.44 27.91
CA GLU A 168 -17.96 13.83 27.62
C GLU A 168 -19.15 14.62 27.08
N LYS A 169 -20.01 14.01 26.25
CA LYS A 169 -21.19 14.69 25.66
C LYS A 169 -22.49 14.45 26.41
N LYS A 170 -22.50 13.59 27.43
CA LYS A 170 -23.68 13.29 28.28
C LYS A 170 -24.90 12.80 27.51
N LYS A 171 -24.68 12.12 26.37
CA LYS A 171 -25.74 11.41 25.63
C LYS A 171 -26.15 10.16 26.39
N SER A 172 -27.39 9.72 26.18
CA SER A 172 -27.79 8.38 26.61
C SER A 172 -27.00 7.31 25.82
N ILE A 173 -26.85 6.11 26.37
CA ILE A 173 -26.13 5.03 25.68
C ILE A 173 -26.80 4.69 24.34
N ALA A 174 -28.13 4.62 24.30
CA ALA A 174 -28.86 4.35 23.06
C ALA A 174 -28.56 5.39 21.97
N GLU A 175 -28.66 6.69 22.29
CA GLU A 175 -28.33 7.77 21.34
C GLU A 175 -26.84 7.79 20.96
N ALA A 176 -25.96 7.40 21.88
CA ALA A 176 -24.52 7.34 21.63
C ALA A 176 -24.16 6.19 20.69
N LYS A 177 -24.77 5.01 20.87
CA LYS A 177 -24.60 3.84 20.00
C LYS A 177 -25.13 4.11 18.60
N GLU A 178 -26.36 4.59 18.47
CA GLU A 178 -26.95 4.93 17.17
C GLU A 178 -26.10 5.96 16.41
N GLN A 179 -25.56 6.97 17.11
CA GLN A 179 -24.67 7.95 16.50
C GLN A 179 -23.33 7.33 16.10
N ALA A 180 -22.69 6.55 16.98
CA ALA A 180 -21.39 5.97 16.74
C ALA A 180 -21.43 4.95 15.58
N GLU A 181 -22.43 4.08 15.54
CA GLU A 181 -22.66 3.14 14.44
C GLU A 181 -22.75 3.88 13.10
N ARG A 182 -23.60 4.91 13.03
CA ARG A 182 -23.75 5.72 11.80
C ARG A 182 -22.45 6.40 11.37
N GLU A 183 -21.65 6.90 12.32
CA GLU A 183 -20.35 7.53 12.05
C GLU A 183 -19.30 6.51 11.55
N VAL A 184 -19.29 5.29 12.12
CA VAL A 184 -18.46 4.17 11.63
C VAL A 184 -18.85 3.80 10.21
N LEU A 185 -20.13 3.56 9.94
CA LEU A 185 -20.63 3.18 8.61
C LEU A 185 -20.34 4.26 7.55
N ALA A 186 -20.58 5.54 7.89
CA ALA A 186 -20.31 6.66 7.00
C ALA A 186 -18.83 6.77 6.59
N THR A 187 -17.92 6.36 7.48
CA THR A 187 -16.48 6.33 7.18
C THR A 187 -16.15 5.38 6.02
N PHE A 188 -16.92 4.31 5.85
CA PHE A 188 -16.81 3.36 4.74
C PHE A 188 -17.76 3.69 3.57
N GLY A 189 -18.41 4.86 3.60
CA GLY A 189 -19.37 5.25 2.57
C GLY A 189 -20.62 4.37 2.56
N ILE A 190 -20.96 3.77 3.70
CA ILE A 190 -22.15 2.94 3.87
C ILE A 190 -23.24 3.81 4.49
N GLU A 191 -24.36 3.90 3.79
CA GLU A 191 -25.57 4.59 4.25
C GLU A 191 -26.70 3.58 4.36
N GLY A 192 -27.45 3.64 5.47
CA GLY A 192 -28.57 2.73 5.71
C GLY A 192 -29.07 2.84 7.14
N ASP A 193 -30.27 2.30 7.36
CA ASP A 193 -30.83 2.06 8.68
C ASP A 193 -30.75 0.55 8.94
N PHE A 194 -29.87 0.14 9.85
CA PHE A 194 -29.58 -1.26 10.15
C PHE A 194 -29.98 -1.60 11.58
N ALA A 195 -29.99 -2.90 11.89
CA ALA A 195 -30.11 -3.33 13.28
C ALA A 195 -28.84 -2.92 14.05
N GLU A 196 -28.96 -2.77 15.37
CA GLU A 196 -27.83 -2.41 16.22
C GLU A 196 -26.64 -3.35 16.00
N SER A 197 -25.43 -2.82 16.11
CA SER A 197 -24.19 -3.56 15.92
C SER A 197 -24.15 -4.91 16.67
N GLU A 198 -24.69 -5.01 17.89
CA GLU A 198 -24.73 -6.27 18.67
C GLU A 198 -25.73 -7.32 18.17
N ASP A 199 -26.62 -6.98 17.24
CA ASP A 199 -27.58 -7.90 16.66
C ASP A 199 -27.12 -8.43 15.28
N LEU A 200 -26.03 -7.88 14.74
CA LEU A 200 -25.50 -8.26 13.43
C LEU A 200 -24.61 -9.51 13.48
N ASN A 201 -24.69 -10.33 12.42
CA ASN A 201 -24.04 -11.63 12.29
C ASN A 201 -23.61 -11.89 10.83
N ILE A 202 -22.31 -12.14 10.59
CA ILE A 202 -21.75 -12.34 9.25
C ILE A 202 -22.26 -13.61 8.53
N PHE A 203 -22.96 -14.50 9.25
CA PHE A 203 -23.57 -15.72 8.72
C PHE A 203 -25.06 -15.58 8.40
N GLU A 204 -25.63 -14.41 8.62
CA GLU A 204 -27.03 -14.13 8.35
C GLU A 204 -27.19 -13.22 7.14
N THR A 205 -28.30 -13.39 6.42
CA THR A 205 -28.66 -12.52 5.30
C THR A 205 -29.08 -11.13 5.80
N GLY A 206 -29.00 -10.11 4.94
CA GLY A 206 -29.47 -8.76 5.25
C GLY A 206 -28.37 -7.70 5.06
N ASP A 207 -28.80 -6.46 4.83
CA ASP A 207 -27.91 -5.38 4.43
C ASP A 207 -26.93 -4.95 5.54
N GLY A 208 -27.34 -5.00 6.81
CA GLY A 208 -26.47 -4.74 7.96
C GLY A 208 -25.40 -5.83 8.13
N ASN A 209 -25.78 -7.11 7.95
CA ASN A 209 -24.86 -8.25 8.00
C ASN A 209 -23.83 -8.19 6.86
N ALA A 210 -24.28 -7.77 5.67
CA ALA A 210 -23.41 -7.51 4.52
C ALA A 210 -22.46 -6.33 4.77
N ALA A 211 -22.92 -5.25 5.41
CA ALA A 211 -22.09 -4.12 5.77
C ALA A 211 -21.01 -4.50 6.80
N LEU A 212 -21.38 -5.28 7.83
CA LEU A 212 -20.45 -5.82 8.82
C LEU A 212 -19.34 -6.65 8.16
N LEU A 213 -19.71 -7.58 7.28
CA LEU A 213 -18.73 -8.41 6.56
C LEU A 213 -17.84 -7.56 5.64
N ALA A 214 -18.40 -6.56 4.95
CA ALA A 214 -17.63 -5.67 4.09
C ALA A 214 -16.58 -4.87 4.88
N ILE A 215 -16.95 -4.33 6.05
CA ILE A 215 -16.02 -3.62 6.93
C ILE A 215 -14.92 -4.56 7.44
N SER A 216 -15.28 -5.81 7.77
CA SER A 216 -14.31 -6.84 8.14
C SER A 216 -13.28 -7.13 7.04
N VAL A 217 -13.73 -7.21 5.79
CA VAL A 217 -12.89 -7.42 4.61
C VAL A 217 -12.02 -6.19 4.33
N LEU A 218 -12.59 -4.99 4.36
CA LEU A 218 -11.88 -3.73 4.09
C LEU A 218 -10.79 -3.43 5.13
N LEU A 219 -11.07 -3.61 6.41
CA LEU A 219 -10.07 -3.34 7.45
C LEU A 219 -8.90 -4.32 7.42
N GLN A 220 -9.15 -5.59 7.05
CA GLN A 220 -8.09 -6.58 6.87
C GLN A 220 -7.25 -6.32 5.61
N SER A 221 -7.89 -6.00 4.48
CA SER A 221 -7.29 -5.83 3.15
C SER A 221 -6.14 -6.82 2.85
N ASP A 222 -4.92 -6.29 2.83
CA ASP A 222 -3.62 -6.90 2.55
C ASP A 222 -2.68 -6.88 3.76
N VAL A 223 -3.13 -6.39 4.91
CA VAL A 223 -2.34 -6.42 6.14
C VAL A 223 -2.48 -7.75 6.86
N ASP A 224 -1.50 -8.04 7.71
CA ASP A 224 -1.51 -9.20 8.59
C ASP A 224 -2.32 -8.91 9.87
N VAL A 225 -2.19 -9.77 10.88
CA VAL A 225 -2.93 -9.62 12.14
C VAL A 225 -2.41 -8.43 12.96
N ALA A 226 -1.11 -8.14 12.90
CA ALA A 226 -0.52 -6.99 13.58
C ALA A 226 -1.05 -5.69 12.95
N GLY A 227 -0.99 -5.57 11.62
CA GLY A 227 -1.51 -4.41 10.89
C GLY A 227 -3.02 -4.23 11.04
N LEU A 228 -3.81 -5.31 11.11
CA LEU A 228 -5.24 -5.18 11.45
C LEU A 228 -5.42 -4.58 12.85
N THR A 229 -4.64 -5.06 13.83
CA THR A 229 -4.73 -4.59 15.22
C THR A 229 -4.36 -3.10 15.33
N GLU A 230 -3.32 -2.68 14.62
CA GLU A 230 -2.92 -1.29 14.50
C GLU A 230 -4.03 -0.44 13.88
N ARG A 231 -4.57 -0.85 12.73
CA ARG A 231 -5.67 -0.14 12.06
C ARG A 231 -6.91 0.01 12.93
N MET A 232 -7.32 -1.04 13.65
CA MET A 232 -8.45 -0.96 14.59
C MET A 232 -8.18 0.05 15.71
N GLY A 233 -6.94 0.10 16.22
CA GLY A 233 -6.51 1.05 17.24
C GLY A 233 -6.52 2.49 16.75
N GLU A 234 -5.90 2.76 15.61
CA GLU A 234 -5.85 4.09 14.98
C GLU A 234 -7.24 4.61 14.61
N PHE A 235 -8.08 3.73 14.06
CA PHE A 235 -9.48 4.04 13.76
C PHE A 235 -10.22 4.47 15.03
N SER A 236 -10.10 3.68 16.11
CA SER A 236 -10.78 3.95 17.38
C SER A 236 -10.33 5.28 17.98
N ILE A 237 -9.03 5.59 17.91
CA ILE A 237 -8.47 6.87 18.38
C ILE A 237 -9.02 8.04 17.56
N SER A 238 -9.03 7.93 16.22
CA SER A 238 -9.50 9.00 15.36
C SER A 238 -10.99 9.28 15.56
N LEU A 239 -11.81 8.22 15.69
CA LEU A 239 -13.25 8.37 15.79
C LEU A 239 -13.70 8.94 17.15
N ALA A 240 -12.99 8.63 18.24
CA ALA A 240 -13.40 8.90 19.62
C ALA A 240 -13.99 10.32 19.83
N GLU A 241 -13.23 11.37 19.52
CA GLU A 241 -13.68 12.76 19.75
C GLU A 241 -14.45 13.36 18.56
N GLY A 242 -13.99 13.10 17.34
CA GLY A 242 -14.46 13.76 16.12
C GLY A 242 -15.64 13.07 15.44
N GLY A 243 -15.79 11.75 15.60
CA GLY A 243 -16.73 10.96 14.81
C GLY A 243 -16.28 10.75 13.36
N SER A 244 -15.01 11.02 13.04
CA SER A 244 -14.42 10.87 11.72
C SER A 244 -13.09 10.12 11.80
N TRP A 245 -12.85 9.22 10.86
CA TRP A 245 -11.52 8.67 10.64
C TRP A 245 -10.78 9.57 9.65
N ASP A 246 -9.81 10.35 10.11
CA ASP A 246 -9.16 11.38 9.28
C ASP A 246 -7.80 10.93 8.72
N ASP A 247 -7.71 9.67 8.31
CA ASP A 247 -6.54 9.08 7.64
C ASP A 247 -6.83 8.83 6.15
N ALA A 248 -6.50 9.82 5.32
CA ALA A 248 -6.75 9.74 3.88
C ALA A 248 -5.81 8.74 3.19
N ASP A 249 -4.58 8.55 3.70
CA ASP A 249 -3.59 7.65 3.13
C ASP A 249 -4.00 6.19 3.33
N VAL A 250 -4.34 5.80 4.56
CA VAL A 250 -4.79 4.43 4.87
C VAL A 250 -6.12 4.12 4.17
N LYS A 251 -7.08 5.05 4.18
CA LYS A 251 -8.34 4.87 3.43
C LYS A 251 -8.10 4.64 1.95
N THR A 252 -7.15 5.36 1.36
CA THR A 252 -6.81 5.23 -0.06
C THR A 252 -6.06 3.94 -0.33
N ALA A 253 -5.16 3.50 0.57
CA ALA A 253 -4.50 2.20 0.45
C ALA A 253 -5.50 1.03 0.49
N ILE A 254 -6.50 1.10 1.38
CA ILE A 254 -7.59 0.12 1.42
C ILE A 254 -8.43 0.19 0.14
N ALA A 255 -8.68 1.39 -0.41
CA ALA A 255 -9.44 1.57 -1.65
C ALA A 255 -8.68 1.02 -2.87
N ASP A 256 -7.37 1.23 -2.95
CA ASP A 256 -6.51 0.67 -4.00
C ASP A 256 -6.53 -0.86 -3.97
N TRP A 257 -6.43 -1.45 -2.77
CA TRP A 257 -6.57 -2.89 -2.59
C TRP A 257 -7.96 -3.38 -3.00
N ALA A 258 -9.02 -2.70 -2.54
CA ALA A 258 -10.41 -3.04 -2.84
C ALA A 258 -10.68 -2.97 -4.35
N SER A 259 -10.17 -1.95 -5.03
CA SER A 259 -10.22 -1.82 -6.49
C SER A 259 -9.53 -2.97 -7.19
N ASP A 260 -8.31 -3.34 -6.77
CA ASP A 260 -7.55 -4.44 -7.38
C ASP A 260 -8.28 -5.78 -7.26
N VAL A 261 -8.78 -6.12 -6.06
CA VAL A 261 -9.48 -7.39 -5.84
C VAL A 261 -10.85 -7.42 -6.51
N ASP A 262 -11.54 -6.29 -6.61
CA ASP A 262 -12.86 -6.18 -7.25
C ASP A 262 -12.75 -6.31 -8.77
N LEU A 263 -11.83 -5.57 -9.40
CA LEU A 263 -11.59 -5.63 -10.85
C LEU A 263 -11.12 -7.02 -11.30
N LYS A 264 -10.30 -7.70 -10.50
CA LYS A 264 -9.86 -9.09 -10.76
C LYS A 264 -10.94 -10.14 -10.48
N GLY A 265 -12.13 -9.74 -10.01
CA GLY A 265 -13.19 -10.66 -9.57
C GLY A 265 -12.82 -11.51 -8.35
N SER A 266 -11.76 -11.15 -7.62
CA SER A 266 -11.23 -11.90 -6.49
C SER A 266 -12.10 -11.79 -5.22
N LEU A 267 -13.07 -10.88 -5.17
CA LEU A 267 -14.10 -10.88 -4.11
C LEU A 267 -14.90 -12.20 -4.08
N SER A 268 -15.08 -12.85 -5.23
CA SER A 268 -15.70 -14.19 -5.29
C SER A 268 -14.93 -15.25 -4.49
N LYS A 269 -13.60 -15.09 -4.36
CA LYS A 269 -12.76 -15.97 -3.54
C LYS A 269 -13.00 -15.73 -2.05
N VAL A 270 -13.14 -14.48 -1.62
CA VAL A 270 -13.49 -14.13 -0.23
C VAL A 270 -14.85 -14.72 0.13
N ARG A 271 -15.86 -14.55 -0.74
CA ARG A 271 -17.17 -15.21 -0.59
C ARG A 271 -17.01 -16.72 -0.44
N LYS A 272 -16.29 -17.35 -1.37
CA LYS A 272 -16.06 -18.80 -1.36
C LYS A 272 -15.38 -19.27 -0.06
N ASN A 273 -14.41 -18.52 0.47
CA ASN A 273 -13.77 -18.85 1.73
C ASN A 273 -14.78 -18.93 2.88
N VAL A 274 -15.71 -17.98 2.97
CA VAL A 274 -16.77 -17.95 3.99
C VAL A 274 -17.79 -19.07 3.77
N GLU A 275 -18.17 -19.34 2.53
CA GLU A 275 -19.05 -20.46 2.15
C GLU A 275 -18.43 -21.82 2.49
N ASP A 276 -17.12 -21.98 2.25
CA ASP A 276 -16.37 -23.22 2.49
C ASP A 276 -16.29 -23.59 3.98
N TRP A 277 -16.53 -22.63 4.88
CA TRP A 277 -16.66 -22.92 6.32
C TRP A 277 -17.95 -23.69 6.65
N LYS A 278 -18.97 -23.64 5.78
CA LYS A 278 -20.25 -24.36 5.92
C LYS A 278 -21.01 -24.02 7.22
N TYR A 279 -20.92 -22.77 7.64
CA TYR A 279 -21.60 -22.27 8.84
C TYR A 279 -22.90 -21.51 8.55
N ALA A 280 -23.12 -21.12 7.28
CA ALA A 280 -24.31 -20.45 6.78
C ALA A 280 -24.75 -21.08 5.46
N ASP A 281 -26.06 -21.02 5.17
CA ASP A 281 -26.61 -21.44 3.88
C ASP A 281 -26.36 -20.39 2.78
N THR A 282 -26.17 -19.13 3.18
CA THR A 282 -25.92 -18.01 2.26
C THR A 282 -25.06 -16.97 2.95
N VAL A 283 -24.02 -16.51 2.25
CA VAL A 283 -23.17 -15.39 2.72
C VAL A 283 -23.82 -14.07 2.31
N PRO A 284 -23.93 -13.08 3.23
CA PRO A 284 -24.54 -11.79 2.91
C PRO A 284 -23.81 -11.08 1.75
N GLU A 285 -24.52 -10.23 1.00
CA GLU A 285 -24.02 -9.56 -0.21
C GLU A 285 -23.08 -8.38 0.11
N PHE A 286 -21.91 -8.66 0.68
CA PHE A 286 -20.94 -7.67 1.14
C PHE A 286 -20.22 -6.94 0.00
N GLU A 287 -20.11 -7.54 -1.18
CA GLU A 287 -19.30 -7.04 -2.30
C GLU A 287 -19.73 -5.64 -2.72
N LYS A 288 -21.03 -5.35 -2.71
CA LYS A 288 -21.56 -4.03 -3.09
C LYS A 288 -20.95 -2.90 -2.25
N TYR A 289 -20.69 -3.14 -0.95
CA TYR A 289 -20.12 -2.15 -0.06
C TYR A 289 -18.61 -2.01 -0.26
N VAL A 290 -17.89 -3.11 -0.50
CA VAL A 290 -16.47 -3.09 -0.85
C VAL A 290 -16.26 -2.33 -2.16
N THR A 291 -17.08 -2.63 -3.17
CA THR A 291 -17.09 -1.96 -4.47
C THR A 291 -17.40 -0.46 -4.34
N ASN A 292 -18.46 -0.09 -3.61
CA ASN A 292 -18.81 1.32 -3.40
C ASN A 292 -17.74 2.10 -2.64
N PHE A 293 -17.04 1.46 -1.70
CA PHE A 293 -15.97 2.10 -0.92
C PHE A 293 -14.88 2.68 -1.85
N TRP A 294 -14.31 1.87 -2.74
CA TRP A 294 -13.26 2.36 -3.64
C TRP A 294 -13.79 3.28 -4.73
N TRP A 295 -15.02 3.08 -5.22
CA TRP A 295 -15.67 4.01 -6.17
C TRP A 295 -15.80 5.42 -5.60
N ASN A 296 -16.22 5.51 -4.34
CA ASN A 296 -16.38 6.78 -3.64
C ASN A 296 -15.02 7.41 -3.34
N ASN A 297 -14.06 6.61 -2.87
CA ASN A 297 -12.69 7.07 -2.61
C ASN A 297 -12.04 7.66 -3.88
N TYR A 298 -12.21 7.04 -5.05
CA TYR A 298 -11.70 7.53 -6.33
C TYR A 298 -12.50 8.69 -6.94
N GLY A 299 -13.63 9.07 -6.34
CA GLY A 299 -14.54 10.11 -6.85
C GLY A 299 -15.31 9.72 -8.13
N LEU A 300 -15.42 8.42 -8.41
CA LEU A 300 -16.21 7.89 -9.53
C LEU A 300 -17.71 7.97 -9.21
N GLY A 301 -18.10 7.63 -7.97
CA GLY A 301 -19.49 7.47 -7.54
C GLY A 301 -20.13 6.22 -8.15
N ALA A 302 -21.39 5.92 -7.81
CA ALA A 302 -22.04 4.68 -8.25
C ALA A 302 -22.19 4.56 -9.78
N CYS A 303 -21.72 3.46 -10.36
CA CYS A 303 -22.05 3.07 -11.73
C CYS A 303 -23.48 2.51 -11.79
N ASN A 304 -24.30 2.99 -12.71
CA ASN A 304 -25.70 2.60 -12.89
C ASN A 304 -26.16 2.96 -14.31
N ASP A 305 -27.36 2.54 -14.70
CA ASP A 305 -27.92 2.77 -16.03
C ASP A 305 -27.88 4.22 -16.53
N LYS A 306 -27.91 5.22 -15.63
CA LYS A 306 -27.83 6.65 -16.02
C LYS A 306 -26.42 7.10 -16.36
N ARG A 307 -25.42 6.33 -15.95
CA ARG A 307 -23.98 6.56 -16.15
C ARG A 307 -23.36 5.49 -17.06
N GLU A 308 -24.17 4.67 -17.71
CA GLU A 308 -23.70 3.65 -18.63
C GLU A 308 -22.88 4.30 -19.77
N ASN A 309 -21.72 3.72 -20.07
CA ASN A 309 -20.66 4.24 -20.95
C ASN A 309 -20.05 5.57 -20.51
N GLU A 310 -20.34 6.08 -19.31
CA GLU A 310 -19.64 7.24 -18.74
C GLU A 310 -18.20 6.84 -18.44
N THR A 311 -17.24 7.66 -18.87
CA THR A 311 -15.83 7.51 -18.49
C THR A 311 -15.51 8.53 -17.41
N LYS A 312 -14.98 8.08 -16.27
CA LYS A 312 -14.53 8.94 -15.19
C LYS A 312 -13.09 8.63 -14.82
N ARG A 313 -12.38 9.68 -14.45
CA ARG A 313 -10.99 9.60 -13.98
C ARG A 313 -10.98 9.46 -12.46
N ASN A 314 -10.10 8.60 -11.93
CA ASN A 314 -9.77 8.62 -10.51
C ASN A 314 -9.15 9.98 -10.13
N VAL A 315 -9.84 10.72 -9.26
CA VAL A 315 -9.42 12.06 -8.81
C VAL A 315 -8.64 12.04 -7.50
N ASN A 316 -8.53 10.90 -6.83
CA ASN A 316 -7.80 10.79 -5.58
C ASN A 316 -6.29 10.74 -5.84
N LYS A 317 -5.59 11.80 -5.44
CA LYS A 317 -4.14 11.98 -5.65
C LYS A 317 -3.29 11.02 -4.83
N LEU A 318 -3.84 10.46 -3.76
CA LEU A 318 -3.12 9.51 -2.89
C LEU A 318 -3.14 8.09 -3.45
N SER A 319 -3.97 7.82 -4.46
CA SER A 319 -4.14 6.49 -5.04
C SER A 319 -2.99 6.15 -5.97
N LYS A 320 -2.54 4.90 -5.93
CA LYS A 320 -1.62 4.32 -6.93
C LYS A 320 -2.22 4.33 -8.34
N MET A 321 -3.54 4.41 -8.43
CA MET A 321 -4.32 4.52 -9.67
C MET A 321 -4.75 5.96 -9.96
N TYR A 322 -4.08 6.97 -9.37
CA TYR A 322 -4.37 8.37 -9.65
C TYR A 322 -4.27 8.67 -11.15
N ASN A 323 -5.26 9.38 -11.70
CA ASN A 323 -5.46 9.65 -13.12
C ASN A 323 -5.80 8.45 -14.01
N GLU A 324 -5.96 7.24 -13.46
CA GLU A 324 -6.49 6.12 -14.23
C GLU A 324 -7.95 6.37 -14.62
N TYR A 325 -8.34 5.87 -15.80
CA TYR A 325 -9.71 6.04 -16.30
C TYR A 325 -10.51 4.77 -16.12
N PHE A 326 -11.76 4.95 -15.72
CA PHE A 326 -12.73 3.88 -15.53
C PHE A 326 -13.94 4.15 -16.42
N VAL A 327 -14.47 3.10 -17.03
CA VAL A 327 -15.73 3.14 -17.78
C VAL A 327 -16.80 2.40 -16.99
N CYS A 328 -17.99 2.99 -16.91
CA CYS A 328 -19.15 2.38 -16.29
C CYS A 328 -19.89 1.54 -17.34
N GLU A 329 -19.81 0.22 -17.24
CA GLU A 329 -20.54 -0.72 -18.11
C GLU A 329 -21.14 -1.85 -17.27
N GLY A 330 -22.38 -2.24 -17.58
CA GLY A 330 -23.07 -3.33 -16.88
C GLY A 330 -23.24 -3.07 -15.38
N GLY A 331 -23.33 -1.80 -14.98
CA GLY A 331 -23.46 -1.42 -13.57
C GLY A 331 -22.16 -1.54 -12.76
N ARG A 332 -20.99 -1.70 -13.38
CA ARG A 332 -19.68 -1.67 -12.69
C ARG A 332 -18.68 -0.75 -13.38
N TRP A 333 -17.79 -0.16 -12.59
CA TRP A 333 -16.59 0.49 -13.12
C TRP A 333 -15.54 -0.57 -13.45
N HIS A 334 -14.99 -0.51 -14.65
CA HIS A 334 -13.85 -1.32 -15.07
C HIS A 334 -12.84 -0.45 -15.81
N ILE A 335 -11.61 -0.93 -15.93
CA ILE A 335 -10.58 -0.27 -16.74
C ILE A 335 -10.88 -0.61 -18.20
N PRO A 336 -11.03 0.37 -19.10
CA PRO A 336 -11.29 0.10 -20.51
C PRO A 336 -10.16 -0.75 -21.11
N GLY A 337 -10.50 -1.95 -21.60
CA GLY A 337 -9.55 -2.96 -22.07
C GLY A 337 -9.53 -4.25 -21.24
N ASP A 338 -10.12 -4.24 -20.04
CA ASP A 338 -10.44 -5.45 -19.27
C ASP A 338 -11.91 -5.83 -19.53
N GLU A 339 -12.17 -6.98 -20.18
CA GLU A 339 -13.55 -7.45 -20.34
C GLU A 339 -14.15 -7.94 -19.02
N PRO A 340 -15.42 -7.63 -18.70
CA PRO A 340 -16.12 -8.23 -17.59
C PRO A 340 -16.50 -9.68 -17.92
N ALA A 341 -16.13 -10.63 -17.05
CA ALA A 341 -16.63 -12.00 -17.11
C ALA A 341 -18.15 -12.01 -16.90
N SER A 342 -18.92 -11.97 -18.00
CA SER A 342 -20.37 -12.07 -17.95
C SER A 342 -20.82 -13.52 -17.73
N SER A 343 -21.71 -13.68 -16.77
CA SER A 343 -22.39 -14.91 -16.42
C SER A 343 -23.25 -15.45 -17.56
N SER A 344 -22.95 -16.65 -18.07
CA SER A 344 -24.00 -17.56 -18.57
C SER A 344 -23.54 -19.02 -18.55
N SER A 345 -24.40 -19.85 -17.96
CA SER A 345 -24.26 -21.29 -17.81
C SER A 345 -24.56 -22.05 -19.10
N SER A 346 -23.69 -22.97 -19.53
CA SER A 346 -24.11 -24.30 -19.99
C SER A 346 -22.92 -25.27 -20.10
N SER A 347 -23.10 -26.40 -19.45
CA SER A 347 -22.26 -27.60 -19.35
C SER A 347 -21.83 -28.24 -20.68
N SER A 348 -20.56 -28.63 -20.80
CA SER A 348 -20.18 -30.05 -20.98
C SER A 348 -18.65 -30.29 -21.05
N LYS A 349 -18.17 -31.06 -20.06
CA LYS A 349 -17.21 -32.19 -20.09
C LYS A 349 -15.74 -32.00 -20.53
N ASP A 350 -14.89 -32.20 -19.51
CA ASP A 350 -13.67 -33.02 -19.46
C ASP A 350 -12.43 -32.63 -20.29
N VAL A 351 -11.47 -31.93 -19.65
CA VAL A 351 -10.02 -32.28 -19.59
C VAL A 351 -9.41 -31.65 -18.30
N GLU A 352 -8.68 -32.45 -17.51
CA GLU A 352 -7.95 -32.09 -16.28
C GLU A 352 -6.44 -31.88 -16.56
N PRO A 353 -5.64 -31.36 -15.60
CA PRO A 353 -5.11 -30.01 -15.57
C PRO A 353 -3.70 -29.87 -16.20
N ALA A 354 -3.46 -28.75 -16.90
CA ALA A 354 -2.12 -28.33 -17.29
C ALA A 354 -1.66 -27.18 -16.39
N GLU A 355 -0.44 -27.33 -15.90
CA GLU A 355 0.27 -26.44 -14.98
C GLU A 355 0.31 -24.99 -15.48
N THR A 356 -0.24 -24.08 -14.68
CA THR A 356 -0.22 -22.64 -14.92
C THR A 356 1.12 -22.06 -14.49
N SER A 357 1.96 -21.77 -15.48
CA SER A 357 3.03 -20.78 -15.38
C SER A 357 2.40 -19.38 -15.32
N SER A 358 2.61 -18.67 -14.21
CA SER A 358 2.14 -17.30 -14.04
C SER A 358 3.15 -16.32 -14.62
N SER A 359 3.01 -15.99 -15.90
CA SER A 359 3.44 -14.70 -16.46
C SER A 359 2.77 -14.49 -17.82
N SER A 360 1.66 -13.76 -17.84
CA SER A 360 1.26 -13.05 -19.06
C SER A 360 0.53 -11.76 -18.71
N ILE A 361 1.28 -10.68 -18.84
CA ILE A 361 0.80 -9.30 -18.91
C ILE A 361 -0.07 -9.20 -20.18
N TYR A 362 -1.31 -8.75 -20.04
CA TYR A 362 -2.17 -8.42 -21.17
C TYR A 362 -1.61 -7.22 -21.94
N ASN A 363 -1.66 -7.28 -23.28
CA ASN A 363 -0.97 -6.40 -24.23
C ASN A 363 -2.00 -5.49 -24.95
N PRO A 364 -1.95 -4.14 -24.80
CA PRO A 364 -3.07 -3.24 -25.11
C PRO A 364 -3.20 -2.82 -26.60
N PHE A 365 -2.96 -3.69 -27.59
CA PHE A 365 -2.90 -3.29 -29.01
C PHE A 365 -4.02 -3.76 -29.95
N ASP A 366 -5.12 -4.34 -29.47
CA ASP A 366 -6.04 -5.01 -30.39
C ASP A 366 -7.18 -4.17 -31.00
N THR A 367 -7.34 -2.87 -30.69
CA THR A 367 -8.10 -1.96 -31.60
C THR A 367 -7.48 -0.57 -31.73
N VAL A 368 -6.36 -0.47 -32.44
CA VAL A 368 -5.83 0.83 -32.91
C VAL A 368 -6.79 1.41 -33.96
N PRO A 369 -7.42 2.59 -33.74
CA PRO A 369 -8.32 3.19 -34.71
C PRO A 369 -7.62 3.42 -36.06
N ASP A 370 -8.38 3.30 -37.15
CA ASP A 370 -7.82 3.52 -38.47
C ASP A 370 -7.28 4.94 -38.64
N LEU A 371 -6.12 5.01 -39.29
CA LEU A 371 -5.57 6.28 -39.72
C LEU A 371 -6.51 6.95 -40.73
N PRO A 372 -6.61 8.28 -40.70
CA PRO A 372 -7.29 9.00 -41.78
C PRO A 372 -6.73 8.60 -43.14
N ALA A 373 -7.56 8.66 -44.19
CA ALA A 373 -7.19 8.19 -45.54
C ALA A 373 -5.87 8.79 -46.07
N ASP A 374 -5.54 10.03 -45.67
CA ASP A 374 -4.29 10.70 -46.04
C ASP A 374 -3.03 10.06 -45.44
N LEU A 375 -3.18 9.28 -44.37
CA LEU A 375 -2.11 8.60 -43.61
C LEU A 375 -2.14 7.07 -43.74
N ALA A 376 -3.17 6.48 -44.36
CA ALA A 376 -3.33 5.03 -44.52
C ALA A 376 -2.14 4.31 -45.22
N PHE A 377 -1.27 5.04 -45.91
CA PHE A 377 -0.03 4.49 -46.48
C PHE A 377 0.96 3.98 -45.41
N LEU A 378 0.84 4.45 -44.16
CA LEU A 378 1.66 3.98 -43.04
C LEU A 378 1.35 2.53 -42.68
N ASP A 379 0.08 2.15 -42.69
CA ASP A 379 -0.38 0.80 -42.34
C ASP A 379 0.12 -0.27 -43.32
N SER A 380 0.33 0.14 -44.57
CA SER A 380 0.86 -0.75 -45.62
C SER A 380 2.34 -1.06 -45.45
N ASN A 381 3.10 -0.21 -44.72
CA ASN A 381 4.56 -0.23 -44.71
C ASN A 381 5.19 -0.37 -43.31
N TYR A 382 4.44 -0.07 -42.24
CA TYR A 382 4.93 -0.03 -40.86
C TYR A 382 4.00 -0.83 -39.93
N LYS A 383 4.50 -1.27 -38.77
CA LYS A 383 3.71 -1.98 -37.77
C LYS A 383 3.12 -0.95 -36.80
N ARG A 384 1.79 -0.90 -36.65
CA ARG A 384 1.13 -0.14 -35.57
C ARG A 384 1.59 -0.71 -34.22
N LEU A 385 2.04 0.15 -33.32
CA LEU A 385 2.28 -0.20 -31.92
C LEU A 385 1.71 0.78 -30.91
N GLY A 386 0.63 1.48 -31.26
CA GLY A 386 -0.21 2.12 -30.26
C GLY A 386 -0.99 3.34 -30.74
N TYR A 387 -1.92 3.78 -29.90
CA TYR A 387 -2.75 4.95 -30.12
C TYR A 387 -3.03 5.67 -28.79
N MET A 388 -3.04 7.00 -28.80
CA MET A 388 -3.48 7.84 -27.68
C MET A 388 -4.51 8.85 -28.17
N ASN A 389 -5.56 9.05 -27.37
CA ASN A 389 -6.53 10.12 -27.55
C ASN A 389 -6.40 11.10 -26.38
N MET A 390 -6.06 12.35 -26.66
CA MET A 390 -5.71 13.36 -25.66
C MET A 390 -6.58 14.62 -25.84
N ALA A 391 -6.76 15.36 -24.75
CA ALA A 391 -7.49 16.63 -24.71
C ALA A 391 -8.86 16.57 -25.40
N ASP A 392 -9.70 15.61 -25.00
CA ASP A 392 -11.06 15.41 -25.52
C ASP A 392 -11.15 15.28 -27.06
N GLY A 393 -10.16 14.63 -27.67
CA GLY A 393 -10.10 14.44 -29.12
C GLY A 393 -9.45 15.58 -29.89
N ASN A 394 -8.96 16.62 -29.22
CA ASN A 394 -8.21 17.71 -29.86
C ASN A 394 -6.78 17.31 -30.25
N GLN A 395 -6.23 16.25 -29.65
CA GLN A 395 -4.96 15.62 -30.04
C GLN A 395 -5.12 14.10 -30.11
N LYS A 396 -4.78 13.50 -31.25
CA LYS A 396 -4.77 12.05 -31.45
C LYS A 396 -3.39 11.61 -31.91
N VAL A 397 -2.86 10.55 -31.33
CA VAL A 397 -1.48 10.11 -31.57
C VAL A 397 -1.47 8.64 -31.95
N TRP A 398 -0.67 8.26 -32.96
CA TRP A 398 -0.39 6.88 -33.31
C TRP A 398 1.11 6.62 -33.29
N PHE A 399 1.51 5.41 -32.88
CA PHE A 399 2.89 4.97 -32.85
C PHE A 399 3.10 3.81 -33.83
N PHE A 400 4.21 3.85 -34.55
CA PHE A 400 4.59 2.80 -35.50
C PHE A 400 6.07 2.46 -35.35
N SER A 401 6.39 1.18 -35.58
CA SER A 401 7.77 0.73 -35.74
C SER A 401 8.07 0.25 -37.15
N GLY A 402 9.35 0.36 -37.53
CA GLY A 402 9.87 -0.26 -38.74
C GLY A 402 9.70 -1.78 -38.72
N ARG A 403 9.19 -2.36 -39.83
CA ARG A 403 8.83 -3.79 -39.92
C ARG A 403 9.99 -4.78 -39.74
N LYS A 404 11.26 -4.36 -39.81
CA LYS A 404 12.45 -5.21 -39.66
C LYS A 404 13.62 -4.44 -39.04
N SER A 405 14.34 -5.11 -38.13
CA SER A 405 15.70 -4.71 -37.71
C SER A 405 16.59 -4.61 -38.95
N MET A 406 17.38 -3.55 -39.05
CA MET A 406 18.29 -3.28 -40.17
C MET A 406 19.74 -3.52 -39.75
N ASP A 407 20.55 -3.97 -40.69
CA ASP A 407 21.91 -4.47 -40.42
C ASP A 407 22.88 -3.39 -39.91
N ASN A 408 22.69 -2.13 -40.32
CA ASN A 408 23.55 -1.02 -39.91
C ASN A 408 22.83 0.36 -40.01
N SER A 409 23.47 1.37 -39.44
CA SER A 409 22.97 2.75 -39.40
C SER A 409 22.80 3.40 -40.79
N ASN A 410 23.60 3.03 -41.79
CA ASN A 410 23.48 3.58 -43.14
C ASN A 410 22.22 3.06 -43.85
N VAL A 411 21.89 1.78 -43.67
CA VAL A 411 20.66 1.17 -44.20
C VAL A 411 19.44 1.81 -43.54
N ARG A 412 19.47 2.01 -42.22
CA ARG A 412 18.43 2.75 -41.49
C ARG A 412 18.26 4.17 -42.01
N ASP A 413 19.33 4.93 -42.13
CA ASP A 413 19.26 6.32 -42.54
C ASP A 413 18.79 6.46 -44.01
N SER A 414 19.15 5.51 -44.88
CA SER A 414 18.61 5.42 -46.25
C SER A 414 17.10 5.14 -46.25
N ALA A 415 16.63 4.17 -45.45
CA ALA A 415 15.22 3.82 -45.35
C ALA A 415 14.38 4.97 -44.75
N ALA A 416 14.91 5.68 -43.75
CA ALA A 416 14.30 6.90 -43.23
C ALA A 416 14.25 8.00 -44.30
N GLY A 417 15.30 8.15 -45.09
CA GLY A 417 15.35 9.08 -46.23
C GLY A 417 14.30 8.79 -47.30
N ASP A 418 14.06 7.52 -47.62
CA ASP A 418 13.00 7.13 -48.55
C ASP A 418 11.60 7.39 -47.99
N PHE A 419 11.40 7.19 -46.69
CA PHE A 419 10.16 7.57 -46.00
C PHE A 419 9.90 9.08 -46.06
N VAL A 420 10.94 9.91 -45.86
CA VAL A 420 10.84 11.37 -46.01
C VAL A 420 10.44 11.78 -47.44
N LYS A 421 10.92 11.09 -48.48
CA LYS A 421 10.48 11.34 -49.87
C LYS A 421 8.98 11.02 -50.05
N ILE A 422 8.46 10.01 -49.36
CA ILE A 422 7.02 9.68 -49.38
C ILE A 422 6.21 10.78 -48.70
N LEU A 423 6.66 11.27 -47.53
CA LEU A 423 6.05 12.41 -46.83
C LEU A 423 5.99 13.66 -47.73
N GLY A 424 7.07 13.98 -48.43
CA GLY A 424 7.12 15.10 -49.38
C GLY A 424 6.11 14.98 -50.54
N LYS A 425 5.92 13.77 -51.10
CA LYS A 425 4.88 13.50 -52.12
C LYS A 425 3.45 13.59 -51.58
N LYS A 426 3.27 13.63 -50.26
CA LYS A 426 1.98 13.72 -49.55
C LYS A 426 1.74 15.11 -48.95
N ASP A 427 2.54 16.09 -49.36
CA ASP A 427 2.47 17.50 -48.93
C ASP A 427 2.82 17.74 -47.45
N PHE A 428 3.61 16.85 -46.84
CA PHE A 428 4.21 17.12 -45.53
C PHE A 428 5.50 17.91 -45.70
N ALA A 429 5.59 19.07 -45.06
CA ALA A 429 6.77 19.92 -45.04
C ALA A 429 7.61 19.65 -43.79
N TYR A 430 8.93 19.73 -43.89
CA TYR A 430 9.80 19.63 -42.73
C TYR A 430 9.56 20.81 -41.77
N GLU A 431 9.25 20.51 -40.50
CA GLU A 431 8.96 21.50 -39.45
C GLU A 431 10.21 21.79 -38.61
N GLY A 432 10.99 20.76 -38.27
CA GLY A 432 12.19 20.91 -37.46
C GLY A 432 12.58 19.64 -36.70
N ILE A 433 13.53 19.80 -35.77
CA ILE A 433 13.95 18.75 -34.84
C ILE A 433 13.38 19.10 -33.46
N VAL A 434 12.74 18.13 -32.81
CA VAL A 434 12.18 18.26 -31.45
C VAL A 434 12.80 17.22 -30.53
N GLN A 435 12.65 17.40 -29.22
CA GLN A 435 13.04 16.38 -28.25
C GLN A 435 12.10 15.17 -28.36
N ASN A 436 12.66 13.97 -28.33
CA ASN A 436 11.88 12.74 -28.38
C ASN A 436 11.11 12.52 -27.06
N ASP A 437 9.79 12.51 -27.18
CA ASP A 437 8.81 12.33 -26.13
C ASP A 437 7.92 11.10 -26.38
N SER A 438 8.30 10.23 -27.31
CA SER A 438 7.44 9.14 -27.78
C SER A 438 7.59 7.86 -26.96
N VAL A 439 8.78 7.55 -26.43
CA VAL A 439 9.08 6.42 -25.53
C VAL A 439 10.48 6.64 -24.93
N LYS A 440 10.70 6.42 -23.62
CA LYS A 440 12.07 6.31 -23.06
C LYS A 440 12.44 4.84 -22.84
N MET A 441 13.19 4.28 -23.79
CA MET A 441 13.92 3.02 -23.66
C MET A 441 15.37 3.23 -24.15
N SER A 442 16.33 2.46 -23.64
CA SER A 442 17.73 2.53 -24.07
C SER A 442 17.87 2.29 -25.58
N GLY A 443 18.61 3.15 -26.29
CA GLY A 443 18.94 2.98 -27.71
C GLY A 443 18.18 3.92 -28.67
N TYR A 444 17.17 4.67 -28.21
CA TYR A 444 16.54 5.72 -29.03
C TYR A 444 17.33 7.03 -29.00
N SER A 445 17.29 7.79 -30.09
CA SER A 445 17.79 9.16 -30.12
C SER A 445 16.94 10.06 -29.23
N ASP A 446 17.60 11.01 -28.56
CA ASP A 446 16.95 12.07 -27.77
C ASP A 446 16.16 13.06 -28.65
N THR A 447 16.24 12.94 -29.97
CA THR A 447 15.62 13.88 -30.92
C THR A 447 14.81 13.17 -31.99
N SER A 448 13.74 13.84 -32.43
CA SER A 448 12.84 13.39 -33.49
C SER A 448 12.77 14.45 -34.59
N TYR A 449 12.72 14.01 -35.85
CA TYR A 449 12.57 14.87 -37.02
C TYR A 449 11.09 14.99 -37.37
N VAL A 450 10.53 16.20 -37.33
CA VAL A 450 9.09 16.43 -37.46
C VAL A 450 8.75 17.00 -38.82
N TYR A 451 7.71 16.46 -39.42
CA TYR A 451 7.12 16.89 -40.68
C TYR A 451 5.65 17.22 -40.46
N LYS A 452 5.21 18.37 -40.96
CA LYS A 452 3.87 18.93 -40.71
C LYS A 452 3.09 19.09 -42.00
N LYS A 453 1.79 18.86 -41.93
CA LYS A 453 0.79 19.15 -42.96
C LYS A 453 -0.44 19.78 -42.32
N GLU A 454 -1.03 20.80 -42.94
CA GLU A 454 -2.32 21.36 -42.50
C GLU A 454 -3.38 21.13 -43.57
N LYS A 455 -4.55 20.63 -43.18
CA LYS A 455 -5.68 20.40 -44.08
C LYS A 455 -6.99 20.40 -43.28
N ASP A 456 -8.05 20.99 -43.81
CA ASP A 456 -9.41 20.94 -43.25
C ASP A 456 -9.52 21.27 -41.75
N ASN A 457 -8.82 22.32 -41.31
CA ASN A 457 -8.77 22.75 -39.90
C ASN A 457 -8.13 21.75 -38.93
N VAL A 458 -7.32 20.84 -39.46
CA VAL A 458 -6.52 19.84 -38.73
C VAL A 458 -5.05 20.01 -39.10
N VAL A 459 -4.18 19.84 -38.10
CA VAL A 459 -2.72 19.83 -38.24
C VAL A 459 -2.25 18.40 -38.03
N TYR A 460 -1.58 17.84 -39.03
CA TYR A 460 -0.94 16.54 -38.99
C TYR A 460 0.56 16.73 -38.78
N LYS A 461 1.14 16.02 -37.83
CA LYS A 461 2.59 15.97 -37.62
C LYS A 461 3.05 14.52 -37.65
N VAL A 462 4.19 14.28 -38.27
CA VAL A 462 4.87 12.99 -38.34
C VAL A 462 6.28 13.17 -37.83
N ALA A 463 6.57 12.59 -36.67
CA ALA A 463 7.89 12.59 -36.05
C ALA A 463 8.60 11.27 -36.32
N ILE A 464 9.86 11.34 -36.74
CA ILE A 464 10.71 10.18 -37.01
C ILE A 464 11.83 10.14 -35.97
N THR A 465 11.93 9.02 -35.25
CA THR A 465 12.95 8.82 -34.20
C THR A 465 13.87 7.66 -34.59
N LYS A 466 15.18 7.90 -34.54
CA LYS A 466 16.18 6.86 -34.81
C LYS A 466 16.37 5.96 -33.60
N TYR A 467 16.47 4.66 -33.84
CA TYR A 467 16.85 3.64 -32.88
C TYR A 467 18.19 3.00 -33.28
N SER A 468 19.07 2.83 -32.30
CA SER A 468 20.38 2.19 -32.38
C SER A 468 20.62 1.38 -31.12
N ALA A 469 20.62 0.05 -31.22
CA ALA A 469 21.13 -0.86 -30.20
C ALA A 469 22.20 -1.77 -30.81
N THR A 470 22.94 -2.50 -29.97
CA THR A 470 24.02 -3.40 -30.43
C THR A 470 23.45 -4.42 -31.42
N TYR A 471 23.83 -4.29 -32.71
CA TYR A 471 23.37 -5.10 -33.84
C TYR A 471 21.88 -4.95 -34.23
N ASN A 472 21.21 -3.87 -33.83
CA ASN A 472 19.83 -3.58 -34.23
C ASN A 472 19.66 -2.08 -34.54
N PHE A 473 19.42 -1.77 -35.81
CA PHE A 473 19.20 -0.40 -36.29
C PHE A 473 17.78 -0.30 -36.84
N ASN A 474 16.99 0.66 -36.35
CA ASN A 474 15.62 0.87 -36.84
C ASN A 474 15.21 2.34 -36.69
N PHE A 475 14.05 2.73 -37.20
CA PHE A 475 13.44 4.01 -36.88
C PHE A 475 11.94 3.85 -36.65
N ASP A 476 11.43 4.63 -35.72
CA ASP A 476 10.02 4.62 -35.33
C ASP A 476 9.35 5.94 -35.71
N ILE A 477 8.04 5.87 -35.87
CA ILE A 477 7.22 6.97 -36.37
C ILE A 477 6.14 7.27 -35.34
N LYS A 478 6.06 8.53 -34.90
CA LYS A 478 4.91 9.07 -34.17
C LYS A 478 4.10 9.95 -35.10
N VAL A 479 2.80 9.70 -35.18
CA VAL A 479 1.85 10.55 -35.91
C VAL A 479 1.00 11.28 -34.90
N VAL A 480 0.90 12.60 -35.02
CA VAL A 480 0.06 13.46 -34.17
C VAL A 480 -0.94 14.20 -35.05
N ILE A 481 -2.20 14.18 -34.66
CA ILE A 481 -3.30 14.88 -35.34
C ILE A 481 -3.91 15.84 -34.33
N LEU A 482 -3.84 17.13 -34.64
CA LEU A 482 -4.25 18.23 -33.77
C LEU A 482 -5.38 19.02 -34.43
N LYS A 483 -6.32 19.51 -33.62
CA LYS A 483 -7.22 20.57 -34.07
C LYS A 483 -6.41 21.86 -34.30
N LYS A 484 -6.68 22.59 -35.40
CA LYS A 484 -5.95 23.82 -35.71
C LYS A 484 -6.09 24.85 -34.58
N GLY A 485 -4.95 25.41 -34.15
CA GLY A 485 -4.87 26.34 -33.03
C GLY A 485 -4.72 25.69 -31.65
N PHE A 486 -4.75 24.35 -31.57
CA PHE A 486 -4.43 23.62 -30.35
C PHE A 486 -2.91 23.40 -30.23
N GLU A 487 -2.37 23.61 -29.02
CA GLU A 487 -0.95 23.37 -28.73
C GLU A 487 -0.70 21.88 -28.52
N GLU A 488 0.36 21.35 -29.14
CA GLU A 488 0.71 19.93 -29.02
C GLU A 488 1.18 19.60 -27.60
N LEU A 489 0.52 18.64 -26.96
CA LEU A 489 0.87 18.12 -25.66
C LEU A 489 1.91 17.00 -25.79
N SER A 490 2.85 16.97 -24.84
CA SER A 490 3.88 15.91 -24.75
C SER A 490 3.24 14.53 -24.56
N THR A 491 3.78 13.53 -25.25
CA THR A 491 3.35 12.13 -25.12
C THR A 491 4.14 11.35 -24.07
N ASN A 492 5.06 12.01 -23.36
CA ASN A 492 5.91 11.39 -22.34
C ASN A 492 5.41 11.75 -20.92
N ALA A 493 5.00 10.75 -20.14
CA ALA A 493 4.61 10.94 -18.74
C ALA A 493 5.78 11.37 -17.82
N SER A 494 7.02 11.39 -18.32
CA SER A 494 8.23 11.70 -17.54
C SER A 494 9.18 12.71 -18.20
N SER A 495 8.68 13.66 -19.00
CA SER A 495 9.54 14.74 -19.54
C SER A 495 9.62 15.97 -18.62
N ARG A 496 10.87 16.25 -18.24
CA ARG A 496 11.52 17.41 -17.58
C ARG A 496 10.89 18.83 -17.65
N ASP A 497 9.87 19.07 -18.47
CA ASP A 497 9.33 20.39 -18.81
C ASP A 497 7.94 20.69 -18.20
N SER A 498 7.31 19.72 -17.52
CA SER A 498 6.05 19.94 -16.77
C SER A 498 6.26 20.21 -15.28
N LEU A 499 7.48 19.99 -14.75
CA LEU A 499 7.80 20.25 -13.34
C LEU A 499 8.19 21.72 -13.15
N PRO A 500 7.64 22.42 -12.12
CA PRO A 500 7.99 23.80 -11.84
C PRO A 500 9.51 24.03 -11.80
N ASP A 501 9.94 25.15 -12.36
CA ASP A 501 11.36 25.51 -12.35
C ASP A 501 11.89 25.71 -10.93
N TYR A 502 13.19 25.47 -10.75
CA TYR A 502 13.82 25.77 -9.48
C TYR A 502 13.64 27.26 -9.18
N PRO A 503 13.45 27.65 -7.90
CA PRO A 503 13.52 29.05 -7.51
C PRO A 503 14.81 29.69 -8.05
N SER A 504 14.78 30.98 -8.33
CA SER A 504 15.93 31.71 -8.92
C SER A 504 17.23 31.50 -8.13
N ASP A 505 17.14 31.47 -6.79
CA ASP A 505 18.24 31.17 -5.87
C ASP A 505 18.81 29.74 -5.99
N MET A 506 18.04 28.79 -6.53
CA MET A 506 18.39 27.37 -6.74
C MET A 506 18.57 26.98 -8.21
N SER A 507 18.40 27.92 -9.14
CA SER A 507 18.46 27.66 -10.59
C SER A 507 19.79 27.06 -11.08
N PHE A 508 20.89 27.31 -10.36
CA PHE A 508 22.23 26.78 -10.69
C PHE A 508 22.30 25.25 -10.60
N VAL A 509 21.48 24.62 -9.75
CA VAL A 509 21.41 23.16 -9.57
C VAL A 509 21.04 22.44 -10.87
N LYS A 510 20.30 23.10 -11.77
CA LYS A 510 19.89 22.57 -13.07
C LYS A 510 21.07 22.12 -13.95
N ARG A 511 22.27 22.69 -13.76
CA ARG A 511 23.49 22.31 -14.48
C ARG A 511 23.97 20.90 -14.12
N TYR A 512 23.73 20.47 -12.88
CA TYR A 512 24.27 19.24 -12.32
C TYR A 512 23.29 18.07 -12.45
N VAL A 513 21.98 18.35 -12.48
CA VAL A 513 20.92 17.33 -12.55
C VAL A 513 20.66 16.88 -14.00
N LYS A 514 20.78 15.56 -14.25
CA LYS A 514 20.42 14.88 -15.51
C LYS A 514 18.91 14.71 -15.66
N THR A 515 18.20 14.40 -14.58
CA THR A 515 16.76 14.11 -14.58
C THR A 515 16.11 14.80 -13.38
N LYS A 516 15.17 15.74 -13.60
CA LYS A 516 14.25 16.17 -12.51
C LYS A 516 13.24 15.05 -12.37
N THR A 517 13.30 14.28 -11.29
CA THR A 517 12.51 13.06 -11.14
C THR A 517 11.22 13.30 -10.36
N GLU A 518 11.17 14.32 -9.50
CA GLU A 518 10.02 14.53 -8.62
C GLU A 518 9.85 16.01 -8.20
N TYR A 519 8.58 16.45 -8.10
CA TYR A 519 8.16 17.74 -7.54
C TYR A 519 6.99 17.50 -6.59
N THR A 520 7.13 17.94 -5.33
CA THR A 520 6.10 17.73 -4.31
C THR A 520 5.89 19.02 -3.51
N GLU A 521 4.63 19.43 -3.36
CA GLU A 521 4.22 20.54 -2.50
C GLU A 521 3.69 20.00 -1.17
N TYR A 522 4.12 20.61 -0.07
CA TYR A 522 3.68 20.32 1.28
C TYR A 522 3.10 21.59 1.92
N ALA A 523 2.20 21.41 2.90
CA ALA A 523 1.55 22.50 3.64
C ALA A 523 0.99 23.62 2.72
N ASP A 524 0.17 23.24 1.75
CA ASP A 524 -0.47 24.15 0.78
C ASP A 524 0.54 25.02 0.00
N GLY A 525 1.67 24.44 -0.40
CA GLY A 525 2.71 25.11 -1.19
C GLY A 525 3.69 25.97 -0.36
N LYS A 526 3.58 25.94 0.98
CA LYS A 526 4.53 26.63 1.89
C LYS A 526 5.87 25.93 1.98
N GLN A 527 5.94 24.65 1.64
CA GLN A 527 7.17 23.92 1.39
C GLN A 527 7.08 23.21 0.03
N VAL A 528 8.15 23.28 -0.74
CA VAL A 528 8.24 22.67 -2.06
C VAL A 528 9.55 21.92 -2.16
N VAL A 529 9.51 20.71 -2.71
CA VAL A 529 10.65 19.81 -2.81
C VAL A 529 10.84 19.38 -4.26
N TRP A 530 12.09 19.39 -4.71
CA TRP A 530 12.52 18.81 -5.98
C TRP A 530 13.56 17.73 -5.72
N ARG A 531 13.48 16.63 -6.47
CA ARG A 531 14.49 15.56 -6.47
C ARG A 531 15.07 15.36 -7.86
N GLY A 532 16.34 14.98 -7.92
CA GLY A 532 17.01 14.64 -9.17
C GLY A 532 18.35 13.95 -8.97
N GLU A 533 18.85 13.39 -10.07
CA GLU A 533 20.10 12.64 -10.12
C GLU A 533 21.07 13.31 -11.11
N THR A 534 22.38 13.19 -10.89
CA THR A 534 23.40 13.64 -11.85
C THR A 534 23.61 12.62 -12.98
N TYR A 535 24.46 12.95 -13.95
CA TYR A 535 25.04 11.92 -14.82
C TYR A 535 25.90 10.96 -13.99
N ALA A 536 26.11 9.73 -14.52
CA ALA A 536 27.11 8.81 -14.00
C ALA A 536 28.47 9.51 -13.95
N CYS A 537 28.98 9.77 -12.74
CA CYS A 537 30.23 10.46 -12.52
C CYS A 537 31.38 9.52 -12.16
N GLY A 538 31.09 8.25 -11.81
CA GLY A 538 32.14 7.26 -11.55
C GLY A 538 33.09 7.72 -10.44
N SER A 539 34.40 7.68 -10.70
CA SER A 539 35.42 8.21 -9.78
C SER A 539 35.45 9.75 -9.69
N GLY A 540 34.77 10.47 -10.57
CA GLY A 540 34.73 11.94 -10.60
C GLY A 540 33.59 12.57 -9.80
N CYS A 541 32.85 11.78 -9.00
CA CYS A 541 31.73 12.30 -8.22
C CYS A 541 32.17 13.27 -7.11
N ASP A 542 33.37 13.09 -6.57
CA ASP A 542 33.91 13.98 -5.53
C ASP A 542 34.23 15.37 -6.11
N ASP A 543 34.80 15.42 -7.32
CA ASP A 543 35.06 16.67 -8.04
C ASP A 543 33.75 17.38 -8.43
N LEU A 544 32.75 16.61 -8.90
CA LEU A 544 31.44 17.15 -9.27
C LEU A 544 30.68 17.69 -8.04
N ALA A 545 30.77 17.00 -6.90
CA ALA A 545 30.21 17.44 -5.64
C ALA A 545 30.91 18.72 -5.16
N ALA A 546 32.25 18.77 -5.21
CA ALA A 546 33.02 19.95 -4.85
C ALA A 546 32.68 21.17 -5.73
N GLU A 547 32.45 20.96 -7.03
CA GLU A 547 32.00 22.02 -7.94
C GLU A 547 30.61 22.55 -7.58
N LEU A 548 29.64 21.65 -7.35
CA LEU A 548 28.28 22.01 -6.93
C LEU A 548 28.28 22.77 -5.58
N VAL A 549 29.09 22.32 -4.62
CA VAL A 549 29.28 22.98 -3.32
C VAL A 549 29.94 24.35 -3.49
N GLY A 550 30.91 24.48 -4.39
CA GLY A 550 31.55 25.76 -4.73
C GLY A 550 30.53 26.76 -5.29
N ASP A 551 29.70 26.34 -6.24
CA ASP A 551 28.64 27.16 -6.83
C ASP A 551 27.58 27.55 -5.77
N ALA A 552 27.18 26.62 -4.90
CA ALA A 552 26.26 26.89 -3.79
C ALA A 552 26.85 27.92 -2.82
N THR A 553 28.10 27.76 -2.43
CA THR A 553 28.81 28.68 -1.54
C THR A 553 28.92 30.08 -2.14
N ALA A 554 29.25 30.19 -3.43
CA ALA A 554 29.29 31.45 -4.16
C ALA A 554 27.92 32.14 -4.24
N LYS A 555 26.83 31.37 -4.15
CA LYS A 555 25.44 31.86 -4.08
C LYS A 555 24.95 32.14 -2.65
N GLY A 556 25.81 31.98 -1.64
CA GLY A 556 25.53 32.31 -0.24
C GLY A 556 24.86 31.17 0.54
N PHE A 557 24.96 29.93 0.08
CA PHE A 557 24.58 28.76 0.87
C PHE A 557 25.69 28.41 1.86
N ALA A 558 25.32 28.13 3.10
CA ALA A 558 26.24 27.69 4.14
C ALA A 558 26.02 26.21 4.45
N ASP A 559 27.11 25.48 4.72
CA ASP A 559 27.06 24.12 5.23
C ASP A 559 26.30 24.10 6.57
N ALA A 560 25.26 23.28 6.64
CA ALA A 560 24.41 23.08 7.81
C ALA A 560 24.60 21.69 8.45
N GLY A 561 25.58 20.91 7.98
CA GLY A 561 25.98 19.64 8.54
C GLY A 561 25.46 18.42 7.78
N THR A 562 25.51 17.27 8.43
CA THR A 562 24.99 16.02 7.89
C THR A 562 23.47 16.04 7.86
N TYR A 563 22.91 15.51 6.79
CA TYR A 563 21.48 15.40 6.57
C TYR A 563 21.11 13.93 6.67
N SER A 564 20.20 13.58 7.58
CA SER A 564 19.66 12.21 7.63
C SER A 564 18.79 12.02 6.39
N ASN A 565 19.24 11.17 5.48
CA ASN A 565 18.60 10.98 4.18
C ASN A 565 17.33 10.13 4.33
N ASP A 566 16.18 10.79 4.42
CA ASP A 566 14.89 10.12 4.53
C ASP A 566 14.36 9.56 3.21
N SER A 567 15.01 9.71 2.04
CA SER A 567 14.31 9.47 0.75
C SER A 567 14.98 8.65 -0.33
N LEU A 568 16.05 7.89 -0.05
CA LEU A 568 16.57 6.95 -1.03
C LEU A 568 16.84 5.60 -0.37
N ASP A 569 16.08 4.61 -0.80
CA ASP A 569 16.15 3.23 -0.34
C ASP A 569 17.20 2.46 -1.14
N ASN A 570 18.45 2.94 -1.08
CA ASN A 570 19.60 2.26 -1.64
C ASN A 570 20.57 1.90 -0.52
N VAL A 571 20.95 0.63 -0.48
CA VAL A 571 21.84 -0.03 0.50
C VAL A 571 23.28 0.55 0.47
N TYR A 572 23.52 1.66 -0.23
CA TYR A 572 24.84 2.14 -0.65
C TYR A 572 25.06 3.67 -0.47
N THR A 573 24.40 4.34 0.49
CA THR A 573 24.60 5.80 0.71
C THR A 573 25.04 6.09 2.14
N GLU A 574 26.33 6.37 2.37
CA GLU A 574 26.87 6.60 3.71
C GLU A 574 26.89 8.08 4.14
N ASP A 575 26.94 9.08 3.25
CA ASP A 575 27.04 10.49 3.66
C ASP A 575 26.17 11.45 2.82
N SER A 576 25.20 12.12 3.45
CA SER A 576 24.44 13.23 2.85
C SER A 576 24.73 14.53 3.60
N HIS A 577 24.96 15.61 2.87
CA HIS A 577 25.23 16.94 3.44
C HIS A 577 24.18 17.94 2.99
N VAL A 578 23.81 18.86 3.88
CA VAL A 578 22.83 19.92 3.60
C VAL A 578 23.48 21.30 3.64
N TYR A 579 23.15 22.11 2.64
CA TYR A 579 23.57 23.49 2.52
C TYR A 579 22.33 24.39 2.51
N THR A 580 22.28 25.40 3.37
CA THR A 580 21.10 26.24 3.54
C THR A 580 21.35 27.71 3.24
N LYS A 581 20.32 28.42 2.76
CA LYS A 581 20.32 29.87 2.54
C LYS A 581 18.95 30.42 2.89
N THR A 582 18.91 31.55 3.60
CA THR A 582 17.67 32.30 3.81
C THR A 582 17.68 33.54 2.92
N SER A 583 16.67 33.69 2.07
CA SER A 583 16.56 34.79 1.11
C SER A 583 15.09 35.03 0.75
N GLY A 584 14.68 36.30 0.60
CA GLY A 584 13.33 36.65 0.14
C GLY A 584 12.18 36.12 1.02
N GLY A 585 12.40 35.92 2.32
CA GLY A 585 11.39 35.35 3.23
C GLY A 585 11.23 33.83 3.14
N LYS A 586 12.12 33.14 2.41
CA LYS A 586 12.18 31.68 2.31
C LYS A 586 13.51 31.14 2.83
N VAL A 587 13.47 29.91 3.33
CA VAL A 587 14.63 29.08 3.62
C VAL A 587 14.76 28.06 2.50
N TYR A 588 15.95 28.01 1.89
CA TYR A 588 16.28 27.06 0.85
C TYR A 588 17.33 26.08 1.37
N SER A 589 17.11 24.78 1.13
CA SER A 589 18.05 23.71 1.49
C SER A 589 18.45 22.95 0.22
N LEU A 590 19.75 22.74 0.02
CA LEU A 590 20.33 21.88 -1.00
C LEU A 590 20.97 20.69 -0.28
N VAL A 591 20.43 19.50 -0.51
CA VAL A 591 20.94 18.24 0.02
C VAL A 591 21.66 17.51 -1.10
N ILE A 592 22.89 17.09 -0.83
CA ILE A 592 23.73 16.33 -1.76
C ILE A 592 24.05 14.99 -1.11
N THR A 593 23.72 13.91 -1.80
CA THR A 593 23.95 12.53 -1.35
C THR A 593 24.80 11.81 -2.38
N LYS A 594 25.92 11.21 -1.97
CA LYS A 594 26.71 10.33 -2.83
C LYS A 594 26.08 8.93 -2.83
N GLY A 595 25.86 8.36 -4.00
CA GLY A 595 25.40 6.98 -4.12
C GLY A 595 26.27 6.18 -5.09
N GLU A 596 26.51 4.92 -4.73
CA GLU A 596 27.16 3.96 -5.63
C GLU A 596 26.10 3.17 -6.40
N THR A 597 26.28 3.06 -7.72
CA THR A 597 25.50 2.13 -8.54
C THR A 597 26.45 1.16 -9.23
N SER A 598 26.17 -0.13 -9.15
CA SER A 598 26.87 -1.14 -9.94
C SER A 598 26.31 -1.11 -11.36
N VAL A 599 27.13 -0.71 -12.33
CA VAL A 599 26.76 -0.79 -13.74
C VAL A 599 27.60 -1.88 -14.40
N VAL A 600 26.93 -2.94 -14.83
CA VAL A 600 27.56 -4.01 -15.60
C VAL A 600 27.77 -3.51 -17.03
N SER A 601 29.03 -3.29 -17.42
CA SER A 601 29.41 -2.94 -18.80
C SER A 601 29.71 -4.21 -19.61
N PRO A 602 29.12 -4.42 -20.82
CA PRO A 602 29.32 -5.66 -21.58
C PRO A 602 30.65 -5.76 -22.35
N VAL A 603 31.49 -4.72 -22.39
CA VAL A 603 32.64 -4.69 -23.32
C VAL A 603 33.99 -4.99 -22.66
N LEU A 604 34.07 -5.02 -21.32
CA LEU A 604 35.20 -5.56 -20.56
C LEU A 604 34.63 -6.00 -19.21
N MET A 605 34.78 -7.28 -18.85
CA MET A 605 34.39 -7.83 -17.54
C MET A 605 35.16 -7.15 -16.40
N ARG A 606 34.73 -5.95 -16.02
CA ARG A 606 35.01 -5.30 -14.74
C ARG A 606 33.71 -4.66 -14.28
N MET A 607 33.26 -4.98 -13.07
CA MET A 607 32.27 -4.15 -12.39
C MET A 607 32.88 -2.75 -12.27
N PHE A 608 32.28 -1.77 -12.94
CA PHE A 608 32.57 -0.38 -12.65
C PHE A 608 31.52 0.06 -11.63
N LEU A 609 31.97 0.39 -10.42
CA LEU A 609 31.19 1.23 -9.52
C LEU A 609 31.05 2.58 -10.24
N SER A 610 29.89 2.85 -10.83
CA SER A 610 29.62 4.18 -11.32
C SER A 610 28.95 4.96 -10.19
N GLY A 611 29.72 5.83 -9.54
CA GLY A 611 29.14 6.78 -8.60
C GLY A 611 28.17 7.74 -9.31
N MET A 612 27.14 8.17 -8.59
CA MET A 612 26.23 9.25 -8.94
C MET A 612 26.00 10.15 -7.72
N LEU A 613 25.58 11.40 -7.94
CA LEU A 613 25.07 12.24 -6.87
C LEU A 613 23.54 12.33 -6.98
N TYR A 614 22.87 12.14 -5.86
CA TYR A 614 21.47 12.47 -5.70
C TYR A 614 21.35 13.85 -5.09
N ILE A 615 20.47 14.67 -5.65
CA ILE A 615 20.30 16.07 -5.28
C ILE A 615 18.85 16.30 -4.90
N LYS A 616 18.62 16.80 -3.69
CA LYS A 616 17.31 17.23 -3.19
C LYS A 616 17.35 18.73 -2.90
N VAL A 617 16.39 19.46 -3.44
CA VAL A 617 16.23 20.91 -3.24
C VAL A 617 14.93 21.14 -2.49
N ILE A 618 14.98 21.94 -1.43
CA ILE A 618 13.83 22.29 -0.61
C ILE A 618 13.71 23.80 -0.57
N ALA A 619 12.52 24.34 -0.79
CA ALA A 619 12.21 25.75 -0.58
C ALA A 619 10.99 25.86 0.32
N ARG A 620 11.13 26.53 1.47
CA ARG A 620 10.04 26.71 2.44
C ARG A 620 9.96 28.14 2.95
N ASP A 621 8.78 28.56 3.41
CA ASP A 621 8.60 29.89 4.02
C ASP A 621 9.36 29.99 5.36
N ALA A 622 9.94 31.17 5.63
CA ALA A 622 10.66 31.42 6.87
C ALA A 622 9.71 31.31 8.08
N GLY A 623 10.09 30.48 9.07
CA GLY A 623 9.29 30.20 10.25
C GLY A 623 8.41 28.94 10.18
N ILE A 624 8.41 28.22 9.05
CA ILE A 624 7.81 26.88 8.92
C ILE A 624 8.91 25.84 9.15
N ASP A 625 8.74 24.92 10.09
CA ASP A 625 9.67 23.79 10.25
C ASP A 625 9.66 22.90 9.00
N GLU A 626 10.83 22.34 8.65
CA GLU A 626 10.92 21.44 7.50
C GLU A 626 10.04 20.20 7.74
N ILE A 627 9.07 19.99 6.87
CA ILE A 627 8.19 18.82 6.91
C ILE A 627 8.98 17.65 6.33
N PRO A 628 9.23 16.56 7.10
CA PRO A 628 9.91 15.39 6.59
C PRO A 628 9.15 14.82 5.40
N THR A 629 9.88 14.49 4.33
CA THR A 629 9.26 14.00 3.08
C THR A 629 8.90 12.52 3.13
N GLU A 630 9.41 11.79 4.14
CA GLU A 630 9.20 10.37 4.49
C GLU A 630 9.44 10.22 6.02
N PRO A 631 8.99 9.14 6.68
CA PRO A 631 9.27 8.90 8.10
C PRO A 631 10.78 8.78 8.33
N ARG A 632 11.33 9.45 9.35
CA ARG A 632 12.75 9.33 9.70
C ARG A 632 13.14 7.87 9.85
N LYS A 633 14.15 7.42 9.10
CA LYS A 633 14.75 6.10 9.30
C LYS A 633 15.34 6.04 10.70
N ASP A 634 14.79 5.17 11.54
CA ASP A 634 15.41 4.86 12.82
C ASP A 634 16.64 3.97 12.57
N TYR A 635 17.82 4.58 12.46
CA TYR A 635 19.08 3.83 12.32
C TYR A 635 19.42 2.99 13.56
N SER A 636 18.69 3.17 14.67
CA SER A 636 18.75 2.26 15.82
C SER A 636 17.81 1.05 15.69
N SER A 637 16.93 1.04 14.68
CA SER A 637 16.09 -0.10 14.34
C SER A 637 16.93 -1.31 13.91
N PRO A 638 16.57 -2.54 14.31
CA PRO A 638 17.22 -3.76 13.86
C PRO A 638 17.32 -3.88 12.34
N LYS A 639 16.37 -3.28 11.58
CA LYS A 639 16.36 -3.22 10.11
C LYS A 639 17.61 -2.62 9.49
N TYR A 640 18.24 -1.67 10.18
CA TYR A 640 19.38 -0.91 9.69
C TYR A 640 20.67 -1.21 10.45
N ARG A 641 20.67 -2.24 11.30
CA ARG A 641 21.80 -2.65 12.12
C ARG A 641 23.01 -3.03 11.25
N ASP A 642 24.18 -2.49 11.60
CA ASP A 642 25.47 -2.93 11.05
C ASP A 642 25.82 -4.32 11.54
N MET A 643 26.64 -5.04 10.78
CA MET A 643 27.08 -6.35 11.22
C MET A 643 27.90 -6.20 12.51
N PRO A 644 27.53 -6.90 13.61
CA PRO A 644 28.25 -6.84 14.88
C PRO A 644 29.75 -7.07 14.73
N ALA A 645 30.55 -6.39 15.54
CA ALA A 645 32.00 -6.48 15.48
C ALA A 645 32.54 -7.91 15.64
N ASP A 646 31.83 -8.77 16.37
CA ASP A 646 32.20 -10.17 16.55
C ASP A 646 31.82 -11.09 15.37
N LEU A 647 31.14 -10.55 14.36
CA LEU A 647 30.86 -11.15 13.06
C LEU A 647 31.70 -10.54 11.92
N ALA A 648 32.52 -9.51 12.18
CA ALA A 648 33.32 -8.80 11.17
C ALA A 648 34.17 -9.73 10.29
N PHE A 649 34.70 -10.82 10.86
CA PHE A 649 35.50 -11.82 10.15
C PHE A 649 34.79 -12.45 8.95
N ILE A 650 33.44 -12.45 8.92
CA ILE A 650 32.64 -12.98 7.82
C ILE A 650 32.76 -12.06 6.59
N MET A 651 32.73 -10.75 6.78
CA MET A 651 32.93 -9.78 5.69
C MET A 651 34.38 -9.77 5.23
N ASP A 652 35.33 -9.84 6.17
CA ASP A 652 36.76 -9.87 5.83
C ASP A 652 37.14 -11.10 4.98
N ALA A 653 36.38 -12.20 5.10
CA ALA A 653 36.63 -13.45 4.39
C ALA A 653 35.84 -13.61 3.08
N THR A 654 34.94 -12.69 2.73
CA THR A 654 34.07 -12.78 1.54
C THR A 654 34.25 -11.59 0.60
N ASP A 655 34.01 -11.81 -0.69
CA ASP A 655 34.21 -10.76 -1.71
C ASP A 655 32.98 -9.88 -1.91
N SER A 656 31.81 -10.36 -1.52
CA SER A 656 30.54 -9.70 -1.77
C SER A 656 29.52 -10.06 -0.70
N PHE A 657 28.60 -9.12 -0.42
CA PHE A 657 27.50 -9.36 0.49
C PHE A 657 26.25 -8.60 0.08
N TYR A 658 25.10 -9.06 0.57
CA TYR A 658 23.88 -8.28 0.63
C TYR A 658 23.11 -8.57 1.92
N ARG A 659 22.31 -7.59 2.37
CA ARG A 659 21.54 -7.64 3.61
C ARG A 659 20.05 -7.70 3.31
N THR A 660 19.33 -8.49 4.10
CA THR A 660 17.87 -8.53 4.12
C THR A 660 17.38 -8.44 5.57
N TYR A 661 16.18 -7.86 5.77
CA TYR A 661 15.53 -7.77 7.07
C TYR A 661 14.11 -8.30 6.98
N SER A 662 13.67 -9.01 8.01
CA SER A 662 12.29 -9.48 8.18
C SER A 662 11.72 -8.85 9.45
N ASP A 663 10.73 -7.97 9.25
CA ASP A 663 9.98 -7.34 10.34
C ASP A 663 9.30 -8.41 11.22
N ASP A 664 8.70 -9.44 10.61
CA ASP A 664 7.99 -10.54 11.29
C ASP A 664 8.83 -11.36 12.28
N SER A 665 10.13 -11.52 12.00
CA SER A 665 11.02 -12.38 12.79
C SER A 665 12.08 -11.62 13.56
N LEU A 666 12.03 -10.28 13.53
CA LEU A 666 13.06 -9.37 14.04
C LEU A 666 14.47 -9.85 13.65
N ARG A 667 14.58 -10.37 12.42
CA ARG A 667 15.75 -11.08 11.92
C ARG A 667 16.45 -10.26 10.86
N THR A 668 17.74 -10.02 11.08
CA THR A 668 18.62 -9.47 10.05
C THR A 668 19.45 -10.58 9.46
N THR A 669 19.42 -10.76 8.14
CA THR A 669 20.18 -11.79 7.44
C THR A 669 21.19 -11.15 6.49
N TRP A 670 22.46 -11.47 6.69
CA TRP A 670 23.58 -11.11 5.83
C TRP A 670 23.97 -12.32 5.00
N LYS A 671 23.90 -12.19 3.69
CA LYS A 671 24.37 -13.24 2.78
C LYS A 671 25.67 -12.79 2.16
N CYS A 672 26.75 -13.49 2.53
CA CYS A 672 28.11 -13.14 2.17
C CYS A 672 28.69 -14.26 1.32
N TYR A 673 29.44 -13.95 0.27
CA TYR A 673 29.96 -14.98 -0.63
C TYR A 673 31.25 -14.60 -1.35
N SER A 674 31.94 -15.62 -1.83
CA SER A 674 33.05 -15.52 -2.77
C SER A 674 32.76 -16.34 -4.01
N THR A 675 33.00 -15.75 -5.18
CA THR A 675 32.87 -16.43 -6.48
C THR A 675 34.17 -17.11 -6.82
N VAL A 676 34.16 -18.44 -6.87
CA VAL A 676 35.35 -19.25 -7.13
C VAL A 676 35.51 -19.64 -8.61
N GLY A 677 34.43 -19.55 -9.39
CA GLY A 677 34.44 -19.94 -10.80
C GLY A 677 33.17 -19.57 -11.56
N ARG A 678 33.22 -19.68 -12.89
CA ARG A 678 32.08 -19.44 -13.79
C ARG A 678 31.75 -20.68 -14.60
N GLU A 679 31.31 -21.71 -13.89
CA GLU A 679 31.04 -23.03 -14.44
C GLU A 679 29.60 -23.44 -14.14
N SER A 680 29.01 -24.25 -15.02
CA SER A 680 27.64 -24.76 -14.86
C SER A 680 27.53 -25.89 -13.84
N GLU A 681 28.64 -26.53 -13.49
CA GLU A 681 28.73 -27.56 -12.46
C GLU A 681 29.35 -26.97 -11.19
N LEU A 682 29.06 -27.55 -10.03
CA LEU A 682 29.65 -27.11 -8.77
C LEU A 682 31.12 -27.59 -8.69
N PRO A 683 32.11 -26.68 -8.80
CA PRO A 683 33.50 -27.07 -8.84
C PRO A 683 33.99 -27.44 -7.42
N ALA A 684 35.00 -28.30 -7.34
CA ALA A 684 35.57 -28.75 -6.07
C ALA A 684 36.11 -27.58 -5.23
N GLU A 685 36.58 -26.53 -5.90
CA GLU A 685 37.07 -25.29 -5.30
C GLU A 685 35.97 -24.55 -4.52
N ALA A 686 34.70 -24.63 -4.96
CA ALA A 686 33.59 -23.99 -4.23
C ALA A 686 33.30 -24.75 -2.93
N VAL A 687 33.40 -26.08 -2.99
CA VAL A 687 33.23 -26.97 -1.83
C VAL A 687 34.38 -26.75 -0.84
N GLU A 688 35.62 -26.73 -1.32
CA GLU A 688 36.80 -26.46 -0.48
C GLU A 688 36.72 -25.09 0.19
N LYS A 689 36.24 -24.06 -0.53
CA LYS A 689 36.04 -22.72 0.03
C LYS A 689 34.93 -22.68 1.09
N ALA A 690 33.83 -23.42 0.90
CA ALA A 690 32.80 -23.55 1.93
C ALA A 690 33.29 -24.31 3.18
N ASP A 691 34.13 -25.34 3.01
CA ASP A 691 34.77 -26.04 4.12
C ASP A 691 35.77 -25.14 4.89
N GLU A 692 36.47 -24.25 4.18
CA GLU A 692 37.30 -23.19 4.78
C GLU A 692 36.45 -22.24 5.63
N TYR A 693 35.31 -21.78 5.10
CA TYR A 693 34.37 -20.94 5.84
C TYR A 693 33.77 -21.64 7.07
N ALA A 694 33.43 -22.92 6.96
CA ALA A 694 32.95 -23.70 8.10
C ALA A 694 34.01 -23.74 9.22
N THR A 695 35.28 -24.00 8.87
CA THR A 695 36.40 -23.97 9.81
C THR A 695 36.62 -22.59 10.42
N LEU A 696 36.47 -21.53 9.60
CA LEU A 696 36.60 -20.15 10.05
C LEU A 696 35.50 -19.80 11.08
N VAL A 697 34.24 -20.14 10.80
CA VAL A 697 33.11 -19.91 11.71
C VAL A 697 33.30 -20.65 13.04
N GLU A 698 33.72 -21.91 13.02
CA GLU A 698 34.04 -22.67 14.24
C GLU A 698 35.15 -22.01 15.07
N SER A 699 36.23 -21.54 14.41
CA SER A 699 37.36 -20.90 15.10
C SER A 699 36.97 -19.59 15.83
N HIS A 700 35.85 -18.97 15.45
CA HIS A 700 35.30 -17.76 16.07
C HIS A 700 34.23 -18.06 17.14
N GLY A 701 34.20 -19.29 17.65
CA GLY A 701 33.44 -19.70 18.82
C GLY A 701 31.98 -20.03 18.54
N PHE A 702 31.63 -20.32 17.28
CA PHE A 702 30.33 -20.87 16.92
C PHE A 702 30.30 -22.38 17.14
N THR A 703 29.14 -22.91 17.53
CA THR A 703 28.92 -24.35 17.71
C THR A 703 28.27 -24.94 16.46
N LEU A 704 28.91 -25.93 15.83
CA LEU A 704 28.28 -26.72 14.76
C LEU A 704 27.08 -27.49 15.31
N LYS A 705 25.92 -27.32 14.66
CA LYS A 705 24.66 -27.99 15.02
C LYS A 705 24.30 -29.10 14.05
N SER A 706 24.52 -28.87 12.76
CA SER A 706 24.30 -29.88 11.73
C SER A 706 25.28 -29.71 10.58
N ARG A 707 25.66 -30.84 9.99
CA ARG A 707 26.37 -30.96 8.71
C ARG A 707 25.63 -32.02 7.91
N GLU A 708 24.87 -31.57 6.93
CA GLU A 708 23.96 -32.45 6.18
C GLU A 708 24.12 -32.19 4.68
N GLU A 709 24.03 -33.25 3.90
CA GLU A 709 24.02 -33.17 2.44
C GLU A 709 22.58 -33.06 1.95
N TYR A 710 22.35 -32.12 1.05
CA TYR A 710 21.04 -31.86 0.48
C TYR A 710 21.13 -31.82 -1.04
N GLU A 711 20.11 -32.38 -1.68
CA GLU A 711 19.87 -32.12 -3.09
C GLU A 711 19.58 -30.63 -3.32
N PRO A 712 20.07 -30.04 -4.43
CA PRO A 712 19.86 -28.61 -4.71
C PRO A 712 18.39 -28.17 -4.67
N SER A 713 17.47 -28.98 -5.20
CA SER A 713 16.03 -28.72 -5.16
C SER A 713 15.46 -28.70 -3.72
N LYS A 714 16.04 -29.52 -2.84
CA LYS A 714 15.66 -29.53 -1.42
C LYS A 714 16.14 -28.26 -0.70
N LEU A 715 17.36 -27.80 -0.99
CA LEU A 715 17.87 -26.52 -0.48
C LEU A 715 17.00 -25.34 -0.93
N GLN A 716 16.56 -25.30 -2.17
CA GLN A 716 15.61 -24.28 -2.64
C GLN A 716 14.31 -24.29 -1.82
N SER A 717 13.74 -25.48 -1.58
CA SER A 717 12.53 -25.62 -0.76
C SER A 717 12.71 -25.17 0.70
N MET A 718 13.96 -25.13 1.18
CA MET A 718 14.34 -24.66 2.51
C MET A 718 14.61 -23.14 2.56
N GLY A 719 14.46 -22.43 1.44
CA GLY A 719 14.62 -20.99 1.35
C GLY A 719 15.96 -20.51 0.75
N TYR A 720 16.83 -21.41 0.29
CA TYR A 720 18.08 -21.05 -0.40
C TYR A 720 17.85 -20.90 -1.92
N TRP A 721 16.91 -20.02 -2.30
CA TRP A 721 16.39 -19.85 -3.67
C TRP A 721 17.44 -19.43 -4.71
N SER A 722 18.60 -18.92 -4.28
CA SER A 722 19.70 -18.57 -5.20
C SER A 722 20.40 -19.81 -5.79
N CYS A 723 20.25 -20.99 -5.18
CA CYS A 723 20.85 -22.24 -5.62
C CYS A 723 20.07 -22.82 -6.82
N ASN A 724 20.17 -22.23 -8.02
CA ASN A 724 19.50 -22.72 -9.22
C ASN A 724 20.29 -23.86 -9.87
N MET A 725 19.78 -25.09 -9.79
CA MET A 725 20.37 -26.26 -10.47
C MET A 725 19.26 -27.17 -11.01
N THR A 726 19.49 -27.76 -12.19
CA THR A 726 18.71 -28.88 -12.73
C THR A 726 19.01 -30.17 -11.95
N ASP A 727 18.13 -31.17 -12.02
CA ASP A 727 18.13 -32.38 -11.18
C ASP A 727 19.36 -33.32 -11.29
N ASP A 728 20.40 -32.97 -12.06
CA ASP A 728 21.54 -33.84 -12.40
C ASP A 728 22.84 -33.51 -11.63
N PHE A 729 22.80 -32.69 -10.57
CA PHE A 729 24.00 -32.14 -9.90
C PHE A 729 24.34 -32.72 -8.52
N THR A 730 25.62 -32.60 -8.14
CA THR A 730 26.21 -33.06 -6.88
C THR A 730 25.48 -32.52 -5.64
N PRO A 731 25.18 -33.35 -4.63
CA PRO A 731 24.63 -32.90 -3.36
C PRO A 731 25.49 -31.81 -2.72
N VAL A 732 24.83 -30.81 -2.14
CA VAL A 732 25.48 -29.68 -1.46
C VAL A 732 25.53 -29.98 0.03
N THR A 733 26.72 -29.81 0.63
CA THR A 733 26.86 -29.86 2.09
C THR A 733 26.45 -28.52 2.70
N LEU A 734 25.48 -28.55 3.62
CA LEU A 734 25.05 -27.41 4.43
C LEU A 734 25.56 -27.59 5.86
N TYR A 735 26.41 -26.66 6.30
CA TYR A 735 26.84 -26.53 7.68
C TYR A 735 25.97 -25.49 8.39
N ARG A 736 25.46 -25.82 9.57
CA ARG A 736 24.71 -24.89 10.41
C ARG A 736 25.41 -24.67 11.73
N PHE A 737 25.69 -23.41 12.01
CA PHE A 737 26.37 -22.95 13.20
C PHE A 737 25.48 -22.04 14.02
N GLU A 738 25.64 -22.10 15.33
CA GLU A 738 24.90 -21.23 16.25
C GLU A 738 25.82 -20.69 17.35
N LYS A 739 25.58 -19.45 17.77
CA LYS A 739 26.28 -18.79 18.87
C LYS A 739 25.32 -17.87 19.60
N GLU A 740 25.37 -17.92 20.92
CA GLU A 740 24.63 -16.97 21.75
C GLU A 740 25.58 -15.90 22.28
N VAL A 741 25.17 -14.64 22.12
CA VAL A 741 25.85 -13.47 22.66
C VAL A 741 24.81 -12.72 23.49
N ALA A 742 25.21 -11.96 24.51
CA ALA A 742 24.26 -11.32 25.42
C ALA A 742 23.22 -10.47 24.64
N GLY A 743 21.95 -10.88 24.68
CA GLY A 743 20.84 -10.23 23.96
C GLY A 743 20.63 -10.68 22.50
N PHE A 744 21.49 -11.52 21.94
CA PHE A 744 21.39 -11.95 20.54
C PHE A 744 21.60 -13.45 20.36
N TYR A 745 20.93 -14.00 19.36
CA TYR A 745 21.17 -15.35 18.88
C TYR A 745 21.62 -15.28 17.42
N TYR A 746 22.82 -15.81 17.15
CA TYR A 746 23.40 -15.85 15.83
C TYR A 746 23.29 -17.24 15.25
N LYS A 747 22.87 -17.32 13.99
CA LYS A 747 22.86 -18.53 13.20
C LYS A 747 23.66 -18.27 11.92
N VAL A 748 24.63 -19.11 11.60
CA VAL A 748 25.41 -19.01 10.36
C VAL A 748 25.25 -20.32 9.58
N ASP A 749 24.69 -20.23 8.38
CA ASP A 749 24.59 -21.33 7.45
C ASP A 749 25.70 -21.19 6.39
N VAL A 750 26.55 -22.21 6.24
CA VAL A 750 27.65 -22.24 5.27
C VAL A 750 27.40 -23.33 4.25
N TYR A 751 27.48 -22.98 2.97
CA TYR A 751 27.24 -23.90 1.87
C TYR A 751 27.86 -23.39 0.57
N SER A 752 28.00 -24.25 -0.43
CA SER A 752 28.40 -23.85 -1.79
C SER A 752 27.25 -24.07 -2.77
N CYS A 753 27.12 -23.22 -3.78
CA CYS A 753 26.16 -23.43 -4.85
C CYS A 753 26.56 -22.73 -6.14
N VAL A 754 25.98 -23.18 -7.24
CA VAL A 754 26.01 -22.50 -8.52
C VAL A 754 24.75 -21.65 -8.64
N THR A 755 24.94 -20.39 -8.99
CA THR A 755 23.86 -19.43 -9.23
C THR A 755 23.80 -19.12 -10.71
N SER A 756 22.61 -19.18 -11.31
CA SER A 756 22.39 -18.70 -12.67
C SER A 756 21.99 -17.23 -12.63
N HIS A 757 22.70 -16.41 -13.41
CA HIS A 757 22.28 -15.04 -13.71
C HIS A 757 21.86 -14.95 -15.18
N LEU A 758 20.74 -14.24 -15.42
CA LEU A 758 20.10 -13.91 -16.71
C LEU A 758 19.13 -14.97 -17.30
N SER A 759 17.85 -14.90 -16.91
CA SER A 759 16.74 -15.59 -17.58
C SER A 759 16.20 -14.86 -18.83
N ASP A 760 16.45 -13.56 -18.98
CA ASP A 760 15.66 -12.74 -19.91
C ASP A 760 16.32 -12.49 -21.28
N LEU A 761 17.56 -12.94 -21.47
CA LEU A 761 18.34 -12.74 -22.71
C LEU A 761 18.88 -14.05 -23.32
N GLY A 762 18.51 -15.22 -22.79
CA GLY A 762 18.89 -16.53 -23.35
C GLY A 762 20.39 -16.86 -23.28
N ILE A 763 21.15 -16.20 -22.41
CA ILE A 763 22.56 -16.49 -22.14
C ILE A 763 22.68 -16.83 -20.65
N TYR A 764 22.83 -18.11 -20.32
CA TYR A 764 23.05 -18.55 -18.95
C TYR A 764 24.52 -18.33 -18.57
N SER A 765 24.79 -17.37 -17.69
CA SER A 765 26.07 -17.32 -16.97
C SER A 765 25.89 -17.96 -15.60
N TYR A 766 26.68 -19.00 -15.34
CA TYR A 766 26.70 -19.70 -14.07
C TYR A 766 27.87 -19.20 -13.23
N GLU A 767 27.64 -18.91 -11.97
CA GLU A 767 28.67 -18.53 -11.01
C GLU A 767 28.68 -19.53 -9.85
N ALA A 768 29.81 -20.18 -9.64
CA ALA A 768 30.04 -21.08 -8.52
C ALA A 768 30.53 -20.26 -7.32
N ASN A 769 29.79 -20.35 -6.22
CA ASN A 769 29.94 -19.50 -5.06
C ASN A 769 30.01 -20.34 -3.78
N ALA A 770 30.81 -19.88 -2.81
CA ALA A 770 30.75 -20.33 -1.43
C ALA A 770 30.09 -19.24 -0.58
N TYR A 771 29.12 -19.60 0.25
CA TYR A 771 28.27 -18.70 1.01
C TYR A 771 28.47 -18.84 2.53
N MET A 772 28.38 -17.71 3.23
CA MET A 772 28.09 -17.61 4.66
C MET A 772 26.82 -16.77 4.83
N GLU A 773 25.70 -17.43 5.13
CA GLU A 773 24.42 -16.78 5.41
C GLU A 773 24.23 -16.63 6.92
N THR A 774 24.41 -15.41 7.41
CA THR A 774 24.39 -15.07 8.84
C THR A 774 23.07 -14.43 9.20
N SER A 775 22.29 -15.07 10.06
CA SER A 775 21.05 -14.54 10.63
C SER A 775 21.27 -14.15 12.09
N ILE A 776 20.93 -12.91 12.41
CA ILE A 776 20.93 -12.35 13.77
C ILE A 776 19.48 -12.22 14.21
N TYR A 777 19.18 -12.83 15.35
CA TYR A 777 17.88 -12.75 16.01
C TYR A 777 18.05 -11.95 17.30
N ASP A 778 17.19 -10.95 17.50
CA ASP A 778 17.04 -10.30 18.81
C ASP A 778 16.37 -11.28 19.78
N LYS A 779 17.00 -11.51 20.94
CA LYS A 779 16.38 -12.22 22.07
C LYS A 779 15.62 -11.22 22.93
#